data_AF-A0A5C5VA73-F1
#
_entry.id   AF-A0A5C5VA73-F1
#
_cell.length_a   1.000
_cell.length_b   1.000
_cell.length_c   1.000
_cell.angle_alpha   90.00
_cell.angle_beta   90.00
_cell.angle_gamma   90.00
#
_symmetry.space_group_name_H-M   'P 1'
#
loop_
_entity.id
_entity.type
_entity.pdbx_description
1 polymer ?
#
loop_
_entity_poly.entity_id
_entity_poly.type
_entity_poly.pdbx_seq_one_letter_code
_entity_poly.pdbx_strand_id
1 'polypeptide(L)'
;MNTAIRQGRSIDLRRGTTRREWRLWLAIALLTPSVAGAQAGRFTASTPAQTSAGSAANDLRVTVSFDPLQLFGRQPVEVDINAVKPTASDRQITVRFYADRGFDGTPDRYDLAYERDAELPAGAAQLSIEMLVPKLHSWGMVRWQVWVDGRLDPDLSGGAALQSGGAQGPVSILAPGPQQAIGSPTLGRLLAFGSPRGTLNGVIEMSYAPLPSDWRGIESYHAVQLSADELQAQASKNPEGVAALRRWVSLGGQLLIENAGDDFRKLDKVDEFLGPNSRVFDRQLARDQQPEAPPDKEDDEPPVEVTPPPFPDSPAWRWAEVLLPGADDDEDDSNTTDRSGGGRRVRSAMEGWFLERPVGFGMVTVFPEAIEQIPDERSGGGLADRFSTYSDRWLQRAVVSYLAGWDWTQRHGLAPDRGNDEFSNWLVPGVGAAPVDAFRLLVTLFVLLVGPASFFVLRAYHRTQLMALTAPLAAAVFTLCLFAYATFSDGVGLRVRVRSLTLLDQQRGEAVSWSRQSYYAGLAPADGLVFPEGSSVYPIMASWQASAFSDAKPYMREMIVEEDAERYSRGWLSSRQTSQLLALDSRKTNAGLRLGGTDDKPTVTNELGATIDRLFVLDRDANWWSVRGVPNGETLPLNTDDRAGIVAAARRAFLDAAPAFPPGIDGSTHRTSINPFARRRSRNRYGRGGGASLEDGQLERLLIQIEGRSDGLTTPLRPGTYIAITDSTVAAPLGSADARELGSFHVTLGVWGEDSP
;
A
#
# COMPACT_ATOMS: atom_id res chain seq x y z
N MET A 1 -16.60 31.57 -30.09
CA MET A 1 -15.23 31.49 -30.65
C MET A 1 -14.36 32.49 -29.93
N ASN A 2 -13.88 32.12 -28.75
CA ASN A 2 -12.97 32.93 -27.95
C ASN A 2 -12.10 31.98 -27.13
N THR A 3 -10.82 31.96 -27.47
CA THR A 3 -9.75 31.21 -26.82
C THR A 3 -8.96 32.24 -26.03
N ALA A 4 -9.03 32.19 -24.69
CA ALA A 4 -8.22 33.05 -23.82
C ALA A 4 -7.65 32.21 -22.66
N ILE A 5 -6.47 31.66 -22.96
CA ILE A 5 -5.29 31.52 -22.09
C ILE A 5 -5.58 31.64 -20.58
N ARG A 6 -5.77 30.49 -19.93
CA ARG A 6 -5.74 30.31 -18.48
C ARG A 6 -4.26 30.20 -18.07
N GLN A 7 -3.61 31.32 -17.75
CA GLN A 7 -2.27 31.33 -17.17
C GLN A 7 -2.35 30.93 -15.69
N GLY A 8 -1.57 29.90 -15.34
CA GLY A 8 -1.36 29.46 -13.97
C GLY A 8 -0.81 30.58 -13.09
N ARG A 9 -1.53 30.89 -12.03
CA ARG A 9 -1.02 31.66 -10.90
C ARG A 9 -0.66 30.68 -9.79
N SER A 10 0.60 30.27 -9.76
CA SER A 10 1.22 29.77 -8.53
C SER A 10 1.31 30.94 -7.55
N ILE A 11 0.48 30.93 -6.51
CA ILE A 11 0.49 31.93 -5.46
C ILE A 11 1.73 31.70 -4.58
N ASP A 12 2.72 32.58 -4.74
CA ASP A 12 3.98 32.61 -4.00
C ASP A 12 3.73 33.18 -2.59
N LEU A 13 3.49 32.32 -1.58
CA LEU A 13 3.28 32.74 -0.19
C LEU A 13 4.55 32.54 0.65
N ARG A 14 5.36 33.60 0.73
CA ARG A 14 6.46 33.72 1.71
C ARG A 14 6.05 34.52 2.95
N ARG A 15 6.21 33.85 4.10
CA ARG A 15 6.68 34.33 5.42
C ARG A 15 6.18 35.70 5.91
N GLY A 16 5.29 35.68 6.89
CA GLY A 16 5.03 36.86 7.72
C GLY A 16 4.05 36.66 8.87
N THR A 17 4.34 35.78 9.84
CA THR A 17 3.63 35.78 11.13
C THR A 17 4.57 36.24 12.24
N THR A 18 4.23 37.37 12.87
CA THR A 18 5.07 38.03 13.87
C THR A 18 4.84 37.48 15.28
N ARG A 19 5.88 37.50 16.13
CA ARG A 19 5.93 36.96 17.52
C ARG A 19 4.78 37.33 18.47
N ARG A 20 3.92 38.31 18.14
CA ARG A 20 2.80 38.75 19.00
C ARG A 20 1.54 37.91 18.86
N GLU A 21 1.29 37.29 17.70
CA GLU A 21 0.14 36.41 17.49
C GLU A 21 0.27 35.10 18.31
N TRP A 22 1.51 34.67 18.57
CA TRP A 22 1.86 33.43 19.27
C TRP A 22 1.31 33.31 20.71
N ARG A 23 1.09 34.43 21.42
CA ARG A 23 0.52 34.40 22.78
C ARG A 23 -1.01 34.26 22.80
N LEU A 24 -1.70 34.68 21.73
CA LEU A 24 -3.13 34.45 21.57
C LEU A 24 -3.41 32.97 21.22
N TRP A 25 -2.53 32.36 20.40
CA TRP A 25 -2.60 30.95 20.00
C TRP A 25 -2.36 29.96 21.16
N LEU A 26 -1.46 30.29 22.09
CA LEU A 26 -1.23 29.47 23.29
C LEU A 26 -2.43 29.49 24.24
N ALA A 27 -3.19 30.59 24.28
CA ALA A 27 -4.43 30.67 25.04
C ALA A 27 -5.59 29.89 24.37
N ILE A 28 -5.65 29.84 23.04
CA ILE A 28 -6.65 29.06 22.29
C ILE A 28 -6.34 27.54 22.35
N ALA A 29 -5.07 27.14 22.30
CA ALA A 29 -4.65 25.74 22.48
C ALA A 29 -4.84 25.23 23.93
N LEU A 30 -4.80 26.13 24.92
CA LEU A 30 -5.05 25.82 26.34
C LEU A 30 -6.53 25.97 26.76
N LEU A 31 -7.36 26.62 25.94
CA LEU A 31 -8.81 26.65 26.07
C LEU A 31 -9.47 25.55 25.23
N THR A 32 -8.83 24.39 25.15
CA THR A 32 -9.45 23.19 24.59
C THR A 32 -10.63 22.79 25.48
N PRO A 33 -11.85 22.66 24.93
CA PRO A 33 -12.89 21.96 25.66
C PRO A 33 -12.40 20.55 25.93
N SER A 34 -12.51 20.12 27.18
CA SER A 34 -12.49 18.70 27.53
C SER A 34 -13.63 18.02 26.77
N VAL A 35 -13.35 17.52 25.56
CA VAL A 35 -14.26 16.65 24.83
C VAL A 35 -14.31 15.36 25.62
N ALA A 36 -15.45 15.14 26.28
CA ALA A 36 -15.72 13.91 27.00
C ALA A 36 -15.73 12.74 26.00
N GLY A 37 -14.82 11.79 26.21
CA GLY A 37 -14.94 10.39 25.80
C GLY A 37 -15.02 10.09 24.30
N ALA A 38 -13.87 10.01 23.62
CA ALA A 38 -13.77 9.18 22.42
C ALA A 38 -13.68 7.69 22.83
N GLN A 39 -14.83 7.08 23.19
CA GLN A 39 -14.99 5.63 23.11
C GLN A 39 -15.37 5.29 21.66
N ALA A 40 -14.76 4.24 21.08
CA ALA A 40 -15.07 3.56 19.80
C ALA A 40 -16.25 4.13 18.97
N GLY A 41 -16.11 5.36 18.46
CA GLY A 41 -17.18 6.08 17.80
C GLY A 41 -16.62 7.17 16.89
N ARG A 42 -17.42 7.56 15.89
CA ARG A 42 -17.09 8.58 14.90
C ARG A 42 -16.63 9.88 15.59
N PHE A 43 -15.45 10.36 15.25
CA PHE A 43 -14.96 11.66 15.68
C PHE A 43 -15.80 12.75 15.01
N THR A 44 -16.18 13.79 15.76
CA THR A 44 -16.87 14.97 15.23
C THR A 44 -16.45 16.20 16.03
N ALA A 45 -16.06 17.26 15.33
CA ALA A 45 -15.74 18.55 15.93
C ALA A 45 -16.26 19.69 15.06
N SER A 46 -16.83 20.72 15.67
CA SER A 46 -17.37 21.89 14.96
C SER A 46 -16.70 23.20 15.38
N THR A 47 -16.45 24.07 14.42
CA THR A 47 -15.86 25.40 14.57
C THR A 47 -16.72 26.47 13.86
N PRO A 48 -17.08 27.59 14.51
CA PRO A 48 -16.84 27.89 15.93
C PRO A 48 -17.68 27.00 16.87
N ALA A 49 -17.20 26.81 18.11
CA ALA A 49 -17.80 25.87 19.06
C ALA A 49 -19.18 26.28 19.62
N GLN A 50 -19.61 27.54 19.42
CA GLN A 50 -20.93 28.01 19.85
C GLN A 50 -21.98 27.77 18.76
N THR A 51 -23.05 27.05 19.11
CA THR A 51 -23.98 26.42 18.17
C THR A 51 -24.98 27.36 17.47
N SER A 52 -24.95 28.68 17.73
CA SER A 52 -25.88 29.64 17.11
C SER A 52 -25.22 30.77 16.29
N ALA A 53 -23.90 30.95 16.37
CA ALA A 53 -23.18 31.97 15.62
C ALA A 53 -22.27 31.32 14.56
N GLY A 54 -22.17 31.93 13.37
CA GLY A 54 -21.13 31.60 12.39
C GLY A 54 -19.81 32.29 12.75
N SER A 55 -18.76 32.03 11.97
CA SER A 55 -17.50 32.77 12.03
C SER A 55 -17.75 34.27 11.96
N ALA A 56 -17.04 35.09 12.74
CA ALA A 56 -17.26 36.53 12.74
C ALA A 56 -16.94 37.18 11.38
N ALA A 57 -16.05 36.57 10.61
CA ALA A 57 -15.63 37.09 9.31
C ALA A 57 -16.55 36.68 8.15
N ASN A 58 -17.05 35.43 8.15
CA ASN A 58 -17.70 34.84 6.97
C ASN A 58 -19.11 34.27 7.22
N ASP A 59 -19.64 34.31 8.45
CA ASP A 59 -20.91 33.66 8.81
C ASP A 59 -20.99 32.17 8.44
N LEU A 60 -19.85 31.46 8.42
CA LEU A 60 -19.77 30.03 8.14
C LEU A 60 -19.59 29.21 9.43
N ARG A 61 -19.85 27.92 9.35
CA ARG A 61 -19.50 26.90 10.34
C ARG A 61 -18.85 25.74 9.62
N VAL A 62 -17.84 25.16 10.24
CA VAL A 62 -17.18 23.95 9.75
C VAL A 62 -17.42 22.83 10.76
N THR A 63 -17.78 21.65 10.27
CA THR A 63 -17.81 20.42 11.06
C THR A 63 -16.89 19.41 10.41
N VAL A 64 -15.90 18.93 11.15
CA VAL A 64 -14.98 17.87 10.70
C VAL A 64 -15.38 16.58 11.39
N SER A 65 -15.59 15.52 10.62
CA SER A 65 -15.92 14.20 11.16
C SER A 65 -15.23 13.07 10.41
N PHE A 66 -14.88 12.00 11.13
CA PHE A 66 -14.27 10.80 10.56
C PHE A 66 -14.31 9.64 11.55
N ASP A 67 -14.19 8.44 11.04
CA ASP A 67 -14.09 7.23 11.86
C ASP A 67 -12.62 6.95 12.23
N PRO A 68 -12.23 6.85 13.51
CA PRO A 68 -10.83 6.65 13.87
C PRO A 68 -10.36 5.21 13.59
N LEU A 69 -10.14 4.87 12.32
CA LEU A 69 -9.65 3.57 11.87
C LEU A 69 -8.21 3.37 12.34
N GLN A 70 -7.78 2.12 12.50
CA GLN A 70 -6.49 1.80 13.14
C GLN A 70 -5.38 1.50 12.12
N LEU A 71 -5.71 0.80 11.03
CA LEU A 71 -4.76 0.52 9.95
C LEU A 71 -4.27 1.79 9.25
N PHE A 72 -3.12 1.67 8.58
CA PHE A 72 -2.71 2.61 7.54
C PHE A 72 -3.64 2.50 6.33
N GLY A 73 -3.50 3.40 5.37
CA GLY A 73 -4.39 3.51 4.22
C GLY A 73 -4.86 4.95 4.05
N ARG A 74 -5.95 5.15 3.31
CA ARG A 74 -6.62 6.44 3.20
C ARG A 74 -7.79 6.49 4.16
N GLN A 75 -7.78 7.50 5.02
CA GLN A 75 -8.80 7.77 6.02
C GLN A 75 -9.76 8.83 5.45
N PRO A 76 -11.05 8.50 5.22
CA PRO A 76 -12.05 9.48 4.86
C PRO A 76 -12.25 10.48 6.00
N VAL A 77 -12.14 11.77 5.67
CA VAL A 77 -12.43 12.90 6.55
C VAL A 77 -13.48 13.76 5.88
N GLU A 78 -14.66 13.83 6.47
CA GLU A 78 -15.77 14.64 6.00
C GLU A 78 -15.69 16.03 6.64
N VAL A 79 -15.73 17.07 5.80
CA VAL A 79 -15.70 18.47 6.20
C VAL A 79 -16.96 19.16 5.68
N ASP A 80 -17.91 19.39 6.57
CA ASP A 80 -19.16 20.08 6.27
C ASP A 80 -19.07 21.56 6.58
N ILE A 81 -19.15 22.39 5.56
CA ILE A 81 -19.22 23.84 5.67
C ILE A 81 -20.68 24.27 5.54
N ASN A 82 -21.20 24.92 6.57
CA ASN A 82 -22.57 25.41 6.65
C ASN A 82 -22.58 26.93 6.81
N ALA A 83 -23.22 27.62 5.89
CA ALA A 83 -23.43 29.06 5.99
C ALA A 83 -24.67 29.36 6.85
N VAL A 84 -24.56 30.31 7.79
CA VAL A 84 -25.70 30.76 8.60
C VAL A 84 -26.81 31.35 7.73
N LYS A 85 -26.43 31.96 6.61
CA LYS A 85 -27.31 32.43 5.53
C LYS A 85 -26.75 31.98 4.20
N PRO A 86 -27.60 31.71 3.19
CA PRO A 86 -27.13 31.44 1.83
C PRO A 86 -26.13 32.48 1.36
N THR A 87 -25.03 32.02 0.76
CA THR A 87 -23.95 32.89 0.30
C THR A 87 -24.46 33.82 -0.81
N ALA A 88 -24.05 35.09 -0.78
CA ALA A 88 -24.46 36.06 -1.81
C ALA A 88 -23.66 35.95 -3.11
N SER A 89 -22.50 35.26 -3.07
CA SER A 89 -21.59 35.07 -4.18
C SER A 89 -20.88 33.73 -4.03
N ASP A 90 -20.28 33.24 -5.11
CA ASP A 90 -19.38 32.09 -5.05
C ASP A 90 -18.22 32.41 -4.10
N ARG A 91 -17.84 31.42 -3.29
CA ARG A 91 -16.74 31.51 -2.32
C ARG A 91 -15.77 30.38 -2.57
N GLN A 92 -14.49 30.71 -2.68
CA GLN A 92 -13.43 29.70 -2.75
C GLN A 92 -13.06 29.29 -1.34
N ILE A 93 -13.20 28.00 -1.03
CA ILE A 93 -12.87 27.43 0.27
C ILE A 93 -11.68 26.50 0.11
N THR A 94 -10.60 26.80 0.81
CA THR A 94 -9.44 25.90 0.92
C THR A 94 -9.46 25.30 2.32
N VAL A 95 -9.44 23.97 2.40
CA VAL A 95 -9.32 23.24 3.67
C VAL A 95 -7.97 22.55 3.71
N ARG A 96 -7.20 22.82 4.76
CA ARG A 96 -5.95 22.12 5.03
C ARG A 96 -6.05 21.32 6.32
N PHE A 97 -6.00 20.01 6.19
CA PHE A 97 -6.02 19.06 7.29
C PHE A 97 -4.60 18.66 7.68
N TYR A 98 -4.32 18.57 8.97
CA TYR A 98 -3.04 18.17 9.53
C TYR A 98 -3.22 16.96 10.42
N ALA A 99 -2.34 15.98 10.25
CA ALA A 99 -2.24 14.81 11.10
C ALA A 99 -0.85 14.72 11.76
N ASP A 100 -0.83 14.47 13.06
CA ASP A 100 0.38 14.39 13.88
C ASP A 100 0.33 13.17 14.81
N ARG A 101 1.48 12.55 15.08
CA ARG A 101 1.65 11.51 16.10
C ARG A 101 1.58 12.05 17.52
N GLY A 102 2.02 13.28 17.74
CA GLY A 102 2.27 13.87 19.05
C GLY A 102 1.17 14.79 19.59
N PHE A 103 1.24 15.07 20.89
CA PHE A 103 0.34 15.99 21.61
C PHE A 103 0.96 17.40 21.79
N ASP A 104 2.13 17.68 21.23
CA ASP A 104 2.89 18.91 21.57
C ASP A 104 2.28 20.20 20.98
N GLY A 105 1.27 20.08 20.11
CA GLY A 105 0.40 21.17 19.68
C GLY A 105 1.13 22.34 19.00
N THR A 106 2.39 22.16 18.60
CA THR A 106 3.17 23.24 18.01
C THR A 106 2.75 23.48 16.55
N PRO A 107 2.35 24.72 16.17
CA PRO A 107 1.76 24.99 14.85
C PRO A 107 2.64 24.56 13.68
N ASP A 108 3.96 24.73 13.83
CA ASP A 108 4.99 24.49 12.80
C ASP A 108 5.44 23.01 12.72
N ARG A 109 4.84 22.11 13.51
CA ARG A 109 5.16 20.67 13.48
C ARG A 109 3.94 19.86 13.06
N TYR A 110 4.11 19.06 12.03
CA TYR A 110 3.12 18.11 11.55
C TYR A 110 3.85 17.01 10.80
N ASP A 111 3.33 15.80 10.84
CA ASP A 111 3.85 14.70 10.05
C ASP A 111 3.25 14.72 8.64
N LEU A 112 1.96 15.07 8.51
CA LEU A 112 1.26 15.23 7.24
C LEU A 112 0.37 16.48 7.23
N ALA A 113 0.37 17.19 6.11
CA ALA A 113 -0.64 18.17 5.74
C ALA A 113 -1.28 17.77 4.40
N TYR A 114 -2.61 17.82 4.34
CA TYR A 114 -3.42 17.45 3.17
C TYR A 114 -4.39 18.59 2.87
N GLU A 115 -4.23 19.20 1.70
CA GLU A 115 -4.95 20.40 1.28
C GLU A 115 -5.91 20.09 0.14
N ARG A 116 -7.13 20.61 0.22
CA ARG A 116 -8.16 20.47 -0.83
C ARG A 116 -8.90 21.78 -0.99
N ASP A 117 -9.05 22.20 -2.25
CA ASP A 117 -9.88 23.33 -2.63
C ASP A 117 -11.29 22.87 -3.00
N ALA A 118 -12.28 23.72 -2.72
CA ALA A 118 -13.66 23.52 -3.08
C ALA A 118 -14.37 24.87 -3.26
N GLU A 119 -15.43 24.89 -4.07
CA GLU A 119 -16.23 26.08 -4.30
C GLU A 119 -17.59 25.96 -3.62
N LEU A 120 -17.94 26.98 -2.82
CA LEU A 120 -19.27 27.14 -2.25
C LEU A 120 -20.06 28.13 -3.15
N PRO A 121 -20.96 27.66 -4.02
CA PRO A 121 -21.61 28.49 -5.02
C PRO A 121 -22.60 29.47 -4.38
N ALA A 122 -22.89 30.56 -5.09
CA ALA A 122 -23.86 31.57 -4.69
C ALA A 122 -25.25 30.95 -4.46
N GLY A 123 -25.88 31.30 -3.35
CA GLY A 123 -27.18 30.79 -2.94
C GLY A 123 -27.14 29.43 -2.23
N ALA A 124 -25.99 28.76 -2.17
CA ALA A 124 -25.84 27.56 -1.35
C ALA A 124 -25.69 27.91 0.13
N ALA A 125 -26.27 27.07 0.99
CA ALA A 125 -26.13 27.15 2.44
C ALA A 125 -25.21 26.06 3.02
N GLN A 126 -24.85 25.06 2.22
CA GLN A 126 -24.05 23.93 2.66
C GLN A 126 -23.12 23.46 1.54
N LEU A 127 -21.91 23.06 1.92
CA LEU A 127 -20.92 22.38 1.10
C LEU A 127 -20.32 21.24 1.93
N SER A 128 -20.31 20.03 1.40
CA SER A 128 -19.65 18.88 2.04
C SER A 128 -18.42 18.50 1.21
N ILE A 129 -17.27 18.39 1.86
CA ILE A 129 -15.99 18.04 1.25
C ILE A 129 -15.51 16.75 1.87
N GLU A 130 -15.35 15.71 1.05
CA GLU A 130 -14.68 14.48 1.47
C GLU A 130 -13.17 14.62 1.21
N MET A 131 -12.34 14.27 2.18
CA MET A 131 -10.88 14.28 2.07
C MET A 131 -10.34 12.89 2.37
N LEU A 132 -9.69 12.24 1.40
CA LEU A 132 -9.10 10.91 1.56
C LEU A 132 -7.65 11.05 2.05
N VAL A 133 -7.49 11.33 3.34
CA VAL A 133 -6.21 11.67 3.95
C VAL A 133 -5.37 10.41 4.18
N PRO A 134 -4.14 10.30 3.63
CA PRO A 134 -3.29 9.15 3.88
C PRO A 134 -2.89 9.07 5.36
N LYS A 135 -3.22 7.96 6.00
CA LYS A 135 -2.80 7.66 7.36
C LYS A 135 -1.43 6.99 7.33
N LEU A 136 -0.38 7.81 7.45
CA LEU A 136 1.02 7.36 7.43
C LEU A 136 1.54 6.92 8.81
N HIS A 137 0.79 7.22 9.86
CA HIS A 137 1.10 6.92 11.27
C HIS A 137 -0.19 6.98 12.09
N SER A 138 -0.17 6.50 13.33
CA SER A 138 -1.26 6.77 14.26
C SER A 138 -1.42 8.27 14.49
N TRP A 139 -2.66 8.77 14.45
CA TRP A 139 -2.98 10.16 14.71
C TRP A 139 -3.18 10.37 16.21
N GLY A 140 -2.28 11.10 16.86
CA GLY A 140 -2.43 11.57 18.23
C GLY A 140 -3.10 12.94 18.30
N MET A 141 -2.96 13.75 17.25
CA MET A 141 -3.61 15.05 17.13
C MET A 141 -3.99 15.31 15.67
N VAL A 142 -5.15 15.92 15.48
CA VAL A 142 -5.62 16.42 14.19
C VAL A 142 -5.87 17.92 14.28
N ARG A 143 -5.58 18.65 13.21
CA ARG A 143 -5.86 20.08 13.08
C ARG A 143 -6.42 20.38 11.71
N TRP A 144 -7.22 21.42 11.59
CA TRP A 144 -7.71 21.91 10.31
C TRP A 144 -7.61 23.42 10.26
N GLN A 145 -7.27 23.93 9.09
CA GLN A 145 -7.27 25.34 8.77
C GLN A 145 -8.15 25.56 7.56
N VAL A 146 -8.92 26.65 7.60
CA VAL A 146 -9.88 26.98 6.54
C VAL A 146 -9.63 28.39 6.05
N TRP A 147 -9.43 28.53 4.75
CA TRP A 147 -9.33 29.82 4.08
C TRP A 147 -10.60 30.05 3.26
N VAL A 148 -11.10 31.28 3.33
CA VAL A 148 -12.21 31.75 2.52
C VAL A 148 -11.68 32.87 1.62
N ASP A 149 -11.81 32.70 0.31
CA ASP A 149 -11.33 33.63 -0.71
C ASP A 149 -9.84 34.00 -0.51
N GLY A 150 -9.01 33.00 -0.17
CA GLY A 150 -7.58 33.13 0.06
C GLY A 150 -7.18 33.77 1.41
N ARG A 151 -8.13 34.04 2.30
CA ARG A 151 -7.86 34.56 3.66
C ARG A 151 -8.17 33.51 4.72
N LEU A 152 -7.20 33.25 5.60
CA LEU A 152 -7.37 32.33 6.72
C LEU A 152 -8.48 32.84 7.64
N ASP A 153 -9.45 31.99 7.95
CA ASP A 153 -10.48 32.26 8.95
C ASP A 153 -10.13 31.49 10.25
N PRO A 154 -9.65 32.18 11.29
CA PRO A 154 -9.28 31.53 12.54
C PRO A 154 -10.48 30.98 13.32
N ASP A 155 -11.70 31.48 13.09
CA ASP A 155 -12.91 31.02 13.78
C ASP A 155 -13.42 29.69 13.19
N LEU A 156 -13.10 29.42 11.92
CA LEU A 156 -13.39 28.17 11.23
C LEU A 156 -12.28 27.12 11.42
N SER A 157 -11.09 27.55 11.84
CA SER A 157 -9.92 26.69 12.04
C SER A 157 -9.91 26.08 13.45
N GLY A 158 -9.38 24.87 13.60
CA GLY A 158 -9.42 24.16 14.87
C GLY A 158 -8.47 22.99 14.97
N GLY A 159 -8.57 22.25 16.08
CA GLY A 159 -7.82 21.04 16.30
C GLY A 159 -8.31 20.26 17.51
N ALA A 160 -8.03 18.98 17.51
CA ALA A 160 -8.42 18.07 18.57
C ALA A 160 -7.32 17.04 18.82
N ALA A 161 -7.11 16.74 20.10
CA ALA A 161 -6.33 15.60 20.51
C ALA A 161 -7.18 14.33 20.37
N LEU A 162 -6.60 13.27 19.82
CA LEU A 162 -7.25 11.96 19.70
C LEU A 162 -6.72 11.04 20.79
N GLN A 163 -7.59 10.21 21.36
CA GLN A 163 -7.11 9.09 22.17
C GLN A 163 -6.47 8.07 21.23
N SER A 164 -5.14 8.10 21.16
CA SER A 164 -4.36 7.13 20.40
C SER A 164 -4.52 5.75 21.04
N GLY A 165 -5.30 4.88 20.40
CA GLY A 165 -5.13 3.44 20.54
C GLY A 165 -3.75 3.09 19.98
N GLY A 166 -2.95 2.32 20.73
CA GLY A 166 -1.62 1.91 20.26
C GLY A 166 -1.69 1.19 18.90
N ALA A 167 -0.53 1.02 18.25
CA ALA A 167 -0.38 0.49 16.88
C ALA A 167 -0.96 -0.92 16.58
N GLN A 168 -1.60 -1.57 17.56
CA GLN A 168 -2.40 -2.79 17.40
C GLN A 168 -3.79 -2.51 17.94
N GLY A 169 -4.55 -1.73 17.17
CA GLY A 169 -5.97 -1.55 17.41
C GLY A 169 -6.77 -2.76 16.92
N PRO A 170 -8.07 -2.83 17.27
CA PRO A 170 -8.98 -3.88 16.82
C PRO A 170 -9.05 -4.01 15.30
N VAL A 171 -9.37 -5.22 14.81
CA VAL A 171 -9.69 -5.49 13.41
C VAL A 171 -10.89 -4.64 13.01
N SER A 172 -10.70 -3.70 12.09
CA SER A 172 -11.77 -2.86 11.53
C SER A 172 -12.35 -3.52 10.27
N ILE A 173 -13.64 -3.83 10.30
CA ILE A 173 -14.39 -4.42 9.18
C ILE A 173 -15.46 -3.43 8.73
N LEU A 174 -15.57 -3.23 7.42
CA LEU A 174 -16.64 -2.43 6.83
C LEU A 174 -17.84 -3.33 6.51
N ALA A 175 -19.02 -3.01 7.05
CA ALA A 175 -20.25 -3.75 6.79
C ALA A 175 -21.35 -2.78 6.30
N PRO A 176 -21.62 -2.71 4.99
CA PRO A 176 -22.60 -1.80 4.43
C PRO A 176 -24.03 -2.17 4.85
N GLY A 177 -24.71 -1.31 5.62
CA GLY A 177 -26.05 -1.56 6.13
C GLY A 177 -26.72 -0.29 6.69
N PRO A 178 -28.01 -0.33 7.06
CA PRO A 178 -28.66 0.81 7.70
C PRO A 178 -27.94 1.17 9.01
N GLN A 179 -27.56 2.44 9.13
CA GLN A 179 -26.95 3.02 10.33
C GLN A 179 -27.85 2.74 11.54
N GLN A 180 -27.54 1.72 12.34
CA GLN A 180 -28.28 1.49 13.58
C GLN A 180 -27.89 2.57 14.57
N ALA A 181 -28.89 3.20 15.19
CA ALA A 181 -28.67 4.29 16.14
C ALA A 181 -27.73 3.84 17.28
N ILE A 182 -26.70 4.65 17.56
CA ILE A 182 -25.61 4.44 18.54
C ILE A 182 -26.11 4.40 20.00
N GLY A 183 -27.41 4.17 20.24
CA GLY A 183 -28.02 4.02 21.56
C GLY A 183 -28.69 2.66 21.83
N SER A 184 -28.70 1.74 20.86
CA SER A 184 -29.18 0.38 21.11
C SER A 184 -28.04 -0.46 21.71
N PRO A 185 -28.27 -1.26 22.77
CA PRO A 185 -27.27 -2.14 23.36
C PRO A 185 -26.72 -3.22 22.41
N THR A 186 -27.14 -3.23 21.14
CA THR A 186 -26.55 -3.99 20.05
C THR A 186 -25.21 -3.42 19.54
N LEU A 187 -24.90 -2.13 19.78
CA LEU A 187 -23.65 -1.49 19.32
C LEU A 187 -22.44 -1.73 20.25
N GLY A 188 -22.37 -2.94 20.80
CA GLY A 188 -21.36 -3.33 21.77
C GLY A 188 -21.00 -4.80 21.69
N ARG A 189 -21.02 -5.41 20.50
CA ARG A 189 -20.25 -6.65 20.25
C ARG A 189 -18.78 -6.28 20.06
N LEU A 190 -18.20 -5.57 21.03
CA LEU A 190 -16.75 -5.46 21.21
C LEU A 190 -16.32 -6.88 21.53
N LEU A 191 -16.08 -7.67 20.49
CA LEU A 191 -15.62 -9.04 20.61
C LEU A 191 -14.18 -8.95 21.10
N ALA A 192 -14.03 -8.72 22.40
CA ALA A 192 -12.78 -8.86 23.13
C ALA A 192 -12.38 -10.33 23.05
N PHE A 193 -11.82 -10.73 21.91
CA PHE A 193 -11.27 -12.06 21.75
C PHE A 193 -9.95 -12.09 22.52
N GLY A 194 -9.98 -12.69 23.70
CA GLY A 194 -8.77 -13.04 24.43
C GLY A 194 -7.97 -14.02 23.58
N SER A 195 -6.88 -13.55 22.97
CA SER A 195 -5.79 -14.45 22.59
C SER A 195 -5.22 -15.11 23.86
N PRO A 196 -4.76 -16.37 23.82
CA PRO A 196 -3.98 -16.96 24.91
C PRO A 196 -2.75 -16.11 25.31
N ARG A 197 -2.33 -15.18 24.43
CA ARG A 197 -1.22 -14.24 24.64
C ARG A 197 -1.64 -12.85 25.16
N GLY A 198 -2.90 -12.64 25.56
CA GLY A 198 -3.32 -11.43 26.28
C GLY A 198 -3.51 -10.15 25.45
N THR A 199 -3.45 -10.21 24.11
CA THR A 199 -3.90 -9.11 23.25
C THR A 199 -5.39 -9.28 22.92
N LEU A 200 -6.20 -8.31 23.33
CA LEU A 200 -7.61 -8.21 22.96
C LEU A 200 -7.69 -7.75 21.50
N ASN A 201 -7.87 -8.69 20.57
CA ASN A 201 -8.20 -8.35 19.20
C ASN A 201 -9.70 -8.08 19.15
N GLY A 202 -10.11 -6.83 19.40
CA GLY A 202 -11.50 -6.41 19.17
C GLY A 202 -11.83 -6.45 17.67
N VAL A 203 -13.11 -6.59 17.32
CA VAL A 203 -13.61 -6.23 15.98
C VAL A 203 -14.42 -4.95 16.13
N ILE A 204 -14.17 -3.97 15.26
CA ILE A 204 -15.05 -2.81 15.10
C ILE A 204 -15.69 -2.94 13.73
N GLU A 205 -17.00 -3.16 13.74
CA GLU A 205 -17.83 -3.12 12.54
C GLU A 205 -18.28 -1.67 12.32
N MET A 206 -17.94 -1.12 11.17
CA MET A 206 -18.34 0.22 10.77
C MET A 206 -19.42 0.11 9.72
N SER A 207 -20.59 0.69 10.01
CA SER A 207 -21.69 0.74 9.05
C SER A 207 -21.51 1.94 8.14
N TYR A 208 -21.35 1.68 6.84
CA TYR A 208 -21.16 2.69 5.82
C TYR A 208 -22.20 2.45 4.73
N ALA A 209 -23.17 3.35 4.62
CA ALA A 209 -24.21 3.25 3.59
C ALA A 209 -24.41 4.62 2.94
N PRO A 210 -24.20 4.74 1.61
CA PRO A 210 -23.80 3.70 0.64
C PRO A 210 -22.27 3.43 0.60
N LEU A 211 -21.83 2.32 -0.01
CA LEU A 211 -20.39 2.03 -0.25
C LEU A 211 -19.65 3.23 -0.91
N PRO A 212 -18.40 3.54 -0.51
CA PRO A 212 -17.64 4.63 -1.13
C PRO A 212 -17.46 4.38 -2.64
N SER A 213 -17.62 5.42 -3.46
CA SER A 213 -17.37 5.37 -4.91
C SER A 213 -15.87 5.34 -5.26
N ASP A 214 -15.01 5.71 -4.30
CA ASP A 214 -13.56 5.60 -4.41
C ASP A 214 -13.04 4.43 -3.56
N TRP A 215 -12.27 3.55 -4.19
CA TRP A 215 -11.68 2.36 -3.57
C TRP A 215 -10.74 2.72 -2.41
N ARG A 216 -10.11 3.90 -2.48
CA ARG A 216 -9.21 4.44 -1.46
C ARG A 216 -9.94 4.62 -0.13
N GLY A 217 -11.24 4.98 -0.14
CA GLY A 217 -12.05 5.10 1.08
C GLY A 217 -12.19 3.80 1.89
N ILE A 218 -11.87 2.65 1.29
CA ILE A 218 -11.95 1.32 1.90
C ILE A 218 -10.55 0.81 2.34
N GLU A 219 -9.48 1.52 2.00
CA GLU A 219 -8.10 1.03 2.15
C GLU A 219 -7.69 0.76 3.60
N SER A 220 -8.18 1.58 4.53
CA SER A 220 -7.93 1.47 5.97
C SER A 220 -8.77 0.41 6.70
N TYR A 221 -9.59 -0.37 5.99
CA TYR A 221 -10.26 -1.54 6.56
C TYR A 221 -9.44 -2.82 6.34
N HIS A 222 -9.59 -3.78 7.26
CA HIS A 222 -8.99 -5.11 7.11
C HIS A 222 -9.77 -5.93 6.09
N ALA A 223 -11.10 -5.82 6.13
CA ALA A 223 -12.03 -6.54 5.28
C ALA A 223 -13.30 -5.72 5.05
N VAL A 224 -14.00 -6.04 3.95
CA VAL A 224 -15.40 -5.67 3.73
C VAL A 224 -16.25 -6.92 3.90
N GLN A 225 -17.33 -6.84 4.65
CA GLN A 225 -18.28 -7.94 4.88
C GLN A 225 -19.64 -7.58 4.30
N LEU A 226 -20.17 -8.48 3.47
CA LEU A 226 -21.46 -8.34 2.78
C LEU A 226 -22.10 -9.72 2.64
N SER A 227 -23.43 -9.82 2.63
CA SER A 227 -24.09 -11.01 2.10
C SER A 227 -24.11 -11.02 0.57
N ALA A 228 -24.26 -12.20 -0.03
CA ALA A 228 -24.39 -12.33 -1.50
C ALA A 228 -25.59 -11.52 -2.06
N ASP A 229 -26.67 -11.39 -1.30
CA ASP A 229 -27.85 -10.61 -1.70
C ASP A 229 -27.64 -9.10 -1.52
N GLU A 230 -26.91 -8.66 -0.49
CA GLU A 230 -26.52 -7.26 -0.31
C GLU A 230 -25.57 -6.81 -1.40
N LEU A 231 -24.62 -7.65 -1.81
CA LEU A 231 -23.72 -7.35 -2.93
C LEU A 231 -24.51 -7.08 -4.22
N GLN A 232 -25.53 -7.91 -4.51
CA GLN A 232 -26.42 -7.71 -5.65
C GLN A 232 -27.29 -6.45 -5.51
N ALA A 233 -27.80 -6.18 -4.31
CA ALA A 233 -28.58 -4.98 -4.03
C ALA A 233 -27.73 -3.71 -4.20
N GLN A 234 -26.47 -3.73 -3.75
CA GLN A 234 -25.51 -2.64 -3.97
C GLN A 234 -25.15 -2.51 -5.44
N ALA A 235 -24.98 -3.60 -6.19
CA ALA A 235 -24.71 -3.53 -7.62
C ALA A 235 -25.83 -2.81 -8.39
N SER A 236 -27.07 -2.95 -7.90
CA SER A 236 -28.24 -2.29 -8.49
C SER A 236 -28.41 -0.83 -8.02
N LYS A 237 -28.12 -0.53 -6.74
CA LYS A 237 -28.37 0.81 -6.13
C LYS A 237 -27.17 1.75 -6.19
N ASN A 238 -25.96 1.21 -6.15
CA ASN A 238 -24.69 1.94 -6.10
C ASN A 238 -23.62 1.19 -6.94
N PRO A 239 -23.74 1.21 -8.28
CA PRO A 239 -22.80 0.50 -9.15
C PRO A 239 -21.36 1.05 -9.04
N GLU A 240 -21.19 2.33 -8.72
CA GLU A 240 -19.89 2.95 -8.52
C GLU A 240 -19.18 2.40 -7.28
N GLY A 241 -19.88 2.29 -6.15
CA GLY A 241 -19.31 1.70 -4.94
C GLY A 241 -18.97 0.22 -5.09
N VAL A 242 -19.72 -0.52 -5.90
CA VAL A 242 -19.39 -1.91 -6.24
C VAL A 242 -18.16 -1.98 -7.15
N ALA A 243 -18.01 -1.06 -8.10
CA ALA A 243 -16.80 -0.95 -8.91
C ALA A 243 -15.57 -0.60 -8.05
N ALA A 244 -15.72 0.33 -7.09
CA ALA A 244 -14.69 0.68 -6.12
C ALA A 244 -14.27 -0.52 -5.26
N LEU A 245 -15.25 -1.27 -4.75
CA LEU A 245 -15.00 -2.50 -3.98
C LEU A 245 -14.21 -3.53 -4.80
N ARG A 246 -14.58 -3.75 -6.07
CA ARG A 246 -13.86 -4.66 -6.96
C ARG A 246 -12.41 -4.22 -7.20
N ARG A 247 -12.18 -2.91 -7.40
CA ARG A 247 -10.83 -2.34 -7.55
C ARG A 247 -10.01 -2.54 -6.29
N TRP A 248 -10.58 -2.26 -5.12
CA TRP A 248 -9.92 -2.46 -3.83
C TRP A 248 -9.52 -3.92 -3.60
N VAL A 249 -10.43 -4.88 -3.87
CA VAL A 249 -10.10 -6.32 -3.79
C VAL A 249 -8.98 -6.66 -4.77
N SER A 250 -9.07 -6.21 -6.01
CA SER A 250 -8.02 -6.44 -7.02
C SER A 250 -6.68 -5.84 -6.60
N LEU A 251 -6.68 -4.78 -5.79
CA LEU A 251 -5.53 -4.10 -5.22
C LEU A 251 -5.05 -4.68 -3.89
N GLY A 252 -5.55 -5.82 -3.42
CA GLY A 252 -5.08 -6.45 -2.17
C GLY A 252 -6.07 -6.41 -1.01
N GLY A 253 -7.30 -5.96 -1.25
CA GLY A 253 -8.39 -6.01 -0.29
C GLY A 253 -8.89 -7.43 0.00
N GLN A 254 -9.62 -7.56 1.11
CA GLN A 254 -10.25 -8.80 1.58
C GLN A 254 -11.76 -8.63 1.58
N LEU A 255 -12.47 -9.43 0.80
CA LEU A 255 -13.94 -9.43 0.76
C LEU A 255 -14.48 -10.70 1.39
N LEU A 256 -15.30 -10.54 2.42
CA LEU A 256 -16.01 -11.62 3.10
C LEU A 256 -17.46 -11.61 2.62
N ILE A 257 -17.91 -12.74 2.08
CA ILE A 257 -19.28 -12.92 1.60
C ILE A 257 -19.99 -13.93 2.47
N GLU A 258 -21.09 -13.52 3.08
CA GLU A 258 -21.94 -14.37 3.91
C GLU A 258 -23.21 -14.80 3.19
N ASN A 259 -23.90 -15.79 3.76
CA ASN A 259 -25.22 -16.23 3.31
C ASN A 259 -25.25 -16.62 1.81
N ALA A 260 -24.19 -17.29 1.35
CA ALA A 260 -24.13 -17.84 0.00
C ALA A 260 -25.12 -19.01 -0.24
N GLY A 261 -25.83 -19.43 0.81
CA GLY A 261 -26.82 -20.50 0.81
C GLY A 261 -26.18 -21.86 1.06
N ASP A 262 -27.00 -22.83 1.47
CA ASP A 262 -26.60 -24.23 1.60
C ASP A 262 -25.98 -24.70 0.27
N ASP A 263 -24.84 -25.39 0.35
CA ASP A 263 -24.02 -25.80 -0.80
C ASP A 263 -23.56 -24.66 -1.72
N PHE A 264 -23.51 -23.41 -1.22
CA PHE A 264 -23.01 -22.24 -1.94
C PHE A 264 -23.78 -21.91 -3.24
N ARG A 265 -25.08 -22.18 -3.29
CA ARG A 265 -25.93 -21.96 -4.49
C ARG A 265 -25.95 -20.53 -5.02
N LYS A 266 -25.50 -19.53 -4.27
CA LYS A 266 -25.41 -18.14 -4.71
C LYS A 266 -24.02 -17.74 -5.23
N LEU A 267 -23.09 -18.68 -5.43
CA LEU A 267 -21.75 -18.38 -5.99
C LEU A 267 -21.81 -17.70 -7.34
N ASP A 268 -22.78 -18.04 -8.20
CA ASP A 268 -22.93 -17.41 -9.51
C ASP A 268 -23.06 -15.89 -9.41
N LYS A 269 -23.71 -15.39 -8.36
CA LYS A 269 -23.84 -13.94 -8.10
C LYS A 269 -22.50 -13.30 -7.75
N VAL A 270 -21.66 -14.02 -7.01
CA VAL A 270 -20.31 -13.59 -6.65
C VAL A 270 -19.41 -13.62 -7.88
N ASP A 271 -19.52 -14.66 -8.69
CA ASP A 271 -18.78 -14.81 -9.94
C ASP A 271 -19.14 -13.72 -10.96
N GLU A 272 -20.42 -13.34 -11.07
CA GLU A 272 -20.86 -12.19 -11.86
C GLU A 272 -20.21 -10.89 -11.38
N PHE A 273 -20.16 -10.66 -10.07
CA PHE A 273 -19.49 -9.50 -9.48
C PHE A 273 -17.99 -9.48 -9.78
N LEU A 274 -17.28 -10.60 -9.63
CA LEU A 274 -15.83 -10.69 -9.88
C LEU A 274 -15.51 -10.66 -11.38
N GLY A 275 -16.46 -11.11 -12.20
CA GLY A 275 -16.28 -11.37 -13.62
C GLY A 275 -15.46 -12.61 -13.94
N PRO A 276 -15.54 -13.06 -15.21
CA PRO A 276 -14.82 -14.22 -15.69
C PRO A 276 -13.29 -14.04 -15.67
N ASN A 277 -12.78 -12.81 -15.82
CA ASN A 277 -11.35 -12.52 -16.03
C ASN A 277 -10.56 -12.14 -14.78
N SER A 278 -11.18 -12.11 -13.60
CA SER A 278 -10.43 -12.00 -12.34
C SER A 278 -9.58 -13.26 -12.06
N ARG A 279 -9.74 -14.30 -12.88
CA ARG A 279 -9.00 -15.58 -12.85
C ARG A 279 -7.72 -15.46 -13.67
N VAL A 280 -6.65 -15.02 -13.03
CA VAL A 280 -5.32 -15.06 -13.64
C VAL A 280 -4.62 -16.40 -13.39
N PHE A 281 -4.95 -17.02 -12.27
CA PHE A 281 -4.37 -18.26 -11.77
C PHE A 281 -5.46 -19.33 -11.61
N ASP A 282 -5.20 -20.55 -12.09
CA ASP A 282 -6.13 -21.67 -12.22
C ASP A 282 -5.55 -22.97 -11.62
N ARG A 283 -5.56 -23.08 -10.28
CA ARG A 283 -4.86 -24.16 -9.55
C ARG A 283 -5.30 -25.58 -9.92
N GLN A 284 -6.50 -25.77 -10.46
CA GLN A 284 -6.97 -27.09 -10.88
C GLN A 284 -6.13 -27.63 -12.04
N LEU A 285 -5.76 -26.78 -12.99
CA LEU A 285 -4.86 -27.14 -14.08
C LEU A 285 -3.47 -27.56 -13.58
N ALA A 286 -2.96 -27.00 -12.46
CA ALA A 286 -1.68 -27.47 -11.89
C ALA A 286 -1.81 -28.85 -11.24
N ARG A 287 -2.98 -29.18 -10.67
CA ARG A 287 -3.23 -30.51 -10.11
C ARG A 287 -3.32 -31.56 -11.22
N ASP A 288 -4.00 -31.23 -12.32
CA ASP A 288 -4.14 -32.10 -13.49
C ASP A 288 -2.83 -32.29 -14.27
N GLN A 289 -1.92 -31.31 -14.19
CA GLN A 289 -0.60 -31.35 -14.83
C GLN A 289 0.51 -31.93 -13.93
N GLN A 290 0.23 -32.20 -12.66
CA GLN A 290 1.21 -32.81 -11.76
C GLN A 290 1.27 -34.31 -12.10
N PRO A 291 2.44 -34.86 -12.50
CA PRO A 291 2.54 -36.29 -12.75
C PRO A 291 2.15 -37.02 -11.46
N GLU A 292 1.26 -38.01 -11.56
CA GLU A 292 0.88 -38.86 -10.43
C GLU A 292 2.14 -39.25 -9.67
N ALA A 293 2.19 -38.87 -8.38
CA ALA A 293 3.26 -39.30 -7.52
C ALA A 293 3.31 -40.83 -7.59
N PRO A 294 4.50 -41.44 -7.77
CA PRO A 294 4.61 -42.89 -7.73
C PRO A 294 3.98 -43.36 -6.41
N PRO A 295 3.17 -44.44 -6.43
CA PRO A 295 2.48 -44.90 -5.23
C PRO A 295 3.52 -45.14 -4.15
N ASP A 296 3.45 -44.34 -3.08
CA ASP A 296 4.25 -44.58 -1.89
C ASP A 296 3.91 -45.98 -1.38
N LYS A 297 4.95 -46.74 -1.03
CA LYS A 297 4.81 -48.13 -0.57
C LYS A 297 3.82 -48.17 0.60
N GLU A 298 2.78 -48.99 0.42
CA GLU A 298 1.85 -49.43 1.46
C GLU A 298 2.62 -49.83 2.72
N ASP A 299 2.58 -48.99 3.76
CA ASP A 299 2.82 -49.41 5.15
C ASP A 299 2.36 -48.40 6.22
N ASP A 300 1.71 -47.28 5.84
CA ASP A 300 1.01 -46.40 6.78
C ASP A 300 -0.46 -46.29 6.36
N GLU A 301 -1.40 -46.60 7.27
CA GLU A 301 -2.81 -46.28 7.08
C GLU A 301 -2.91 -44.81 6.66
N PRO A 302 -3.59 -44.49 5.54
CA PRO A 302 -3.73 -43.11 5.10
C PRO A 302 -4.36 -42.32 6.26
N PRO A 303 -3.85 -41.12 6.58
CA PRO A 303 -4.58 -40.23 7.47
C PRO A 303 -6.01 -40.14 6.93
N VAL A 304 -7.02 -40.21 7.81
CA VAL A 304 -8.42 -40.04 7.43
C VAL A 304 -8.51 -38.75 6.63
N GLU A 305 -8.56 -38.88 5.31
CA GLU A 305 -8.60 -37.76 4.39
C GLU A 305 -10.05 -37.29 4.42
N VAL A 306 -10.31 -36.36 5.33
CA VAL A 306 -11.63 -35.74 5.48
C VAL A 306 -11.97 -35.13 4.13
N THR A 307 -12.93 -35.75 3.46
CA THR A 307 -13.33 -35.35 2.12
C THR A 307 -14.22 -34.11 2.28
N PRO A 308 -13.88 -32.97 1.65
CA PRO A 308 -14.73 -31.80 1.72
C PRO A 308 -16.13 -32.12 1.17
N PRO A 309 -17.19 -31.42 1.62
CA PRO A 309 -18.54 -31.67 1.14
C PRO A 309 -18.64 -31.53 -0.39
N PRO A 310 -19.53 -32.29 -1.05
CA PRO A 310 -19.63 -32.32 -2.50
C PRO A 310 -19.88 -30.92 -3.08
N PHE A 311 -19.04 -30.54 -4.04
CA PHE A 311 -18.94 -29.17 -4.56
C PHE A 311 -19.39 -29.13 -6.04
N PRO A 312 -20.08 -28.06 -6.50
CA PRO A 312 -20.27 -27.84 -7.93
C PRO A 312 -18.92 -27.68 -8.63
N ASP A 313 -18.68 -28.31 -9.77
CA ASP A 313 -17.41 -28.26 -10.53
C ASP A 313 -17.03 -26.83 -10.95
N SER A 314 -16.49 -26.03 -10.02
CA SER A 314 -16.04 -24.66 -10.28
C SER A 314 -14.54 -24.52 -9.99
N PRO A 315 -13.68 -24.50 -11.02
CA PRO A 315 -12.22 -24.54 -10.86
C PRO A 315 -11.59 -23.33 -10.16
N ALA A 316 -12.34 -22.26 -9.94
CA ALA A 316 -11.83 -21.01 -9.37
C ALA A 316 -11.95 -20.85 -7.86
N TRP A 317 -12.73 -21.71 -7.20
CA TRP A 317 -12.95 -21.66 -5.77
C TRP A 317 -12.20 -22.80 -5.10
N ARG A 318 -11.50 -22.50 -4.00
CA ARG A 318 -10.80 -23.51 -3.21
C ARG A 318 -11.47 -23.67 -1.87
N TRP A 319 -11.54 -24.89 -1.39
CA TRP A 319 -11.71 -25.14 0.04
C TRP A 319 -10.49 -24.63 0.79
N ALA A 320 -10.73 -23.86 1.83
CA ALA A 320 -9.72 -23.48 2.80
C ALA A 320 -10.16 -23.99 4.17
N GLU A 321 -9.18 -24.49 4.92
CA GLU A 321 -9.35 -24.97 6.29
C GLU A 321 -8.71 -23.95 7.23
N VAL A 322 -9.45 -23.48 8.26
CA VAL A 322 -8.80 -22.76 9.37
C VAL A 322 -8.36 -23.76 10.43
N LEU A 323 -7.06 -24.01 10.47
CA LEU A 323 -6.43 -24.73 11.57
C LEU A 323 -6.31 -23.81 12.79
N LEU A 324 -6.93 -24.19 13.91
CA LEU A 324 -6.66 -23.54 15.20
C LEU A 324 -5.19 -23.77 15.58
N PRO A 325 -4.49 -22.77 16.16
CA PRO A 325 -3.37 -23.07 17.02
C PRO A 325 -3.94 -23.91 18.16
N GLY A 326 -3.58 -25.19 18.21
CA GLY A 326 -3.86 -26.00 19.39
C GLY A 326 -3.38 -25.22 20.61
N ALA A 327 -4.20 -25.14 21.65
CA ALA A 327 -3.66 -24.84 22.96
C ALA A 327 -2.57 -25.89 23.18
N ASP A 328 -1.31 -25.48 23.10
CA ASP A 328 -0.25 -26.28 23.68
C ASP A 328 -0.62 -26.33 25.17
N ASP A 329 -1.21 -27.43 25.60
CA ASP A 329 -1.27 -27.81 27.00
C ASP A 329 0.18 -28.00 27.44
N ASP A 330 0.85 -26.88 27.75
CA ASP A 330 1.96 -26.84 28.70
C ASP A 330 1.34 -27.03 30.10
N GLU A 331 0.70 -28.20 30.32
CA GLU A 331 0.72 -28.76 31.66
C GLU A 331 2.18 -29.10 31.92
N ASP A 332 2.76 -28.29 32.80
CA ASP A 332 4.05 -28.44 33.43
C ASP A 332 4.07 -29.81 34.13
N ASP A 333 4.29 -30.86 33.36
CA ASP A 333 4.28 -32.25 33.82
C ASP A 333 5.63 -32.57 34.47
N SER A 334 5.92 -31.83 35.55
CA SER A 334 7.04 -32.08 36.43
C SER A 334 6.71 -33.18 37.44
N ASN A 335 6.17 -34.32 36.98
CA ASN A 335 6.24 -35.61 37.67
C ASN A 335 5.44 -36.67 36.91
N THR A 336 6.09 -37.44 36.04
CA THR A 336 5.93 -38.90 36.04
C THR A 336 7.00 -39.54 35.15
N THR A 337 7.95 -40.21 35.80
CA THR A 337 8.78 -41.25 35.17
C THR A 337 7.97 -42.55 35.14
N ASP A 338 7.25 -42.87 34.06
CA ASP A 338 7.15 -44.26 33.59
C ASP A 338 6.55 -44.40 32.17
N ARG A 339 7.29 -45.16 31.34
CA ARG A 339 6.86 -46.09 30.28
C ARG A 339 5.86 -45.69 29.18
N SER A 340 6.43 -45.64 27.97
CA SER A 340 6.00 -46.41 26.79
C SER A 340 4.50 -46.57 26.57
N GLY A 341 3.90 -45.52 26.05
CA GLY A 341 2.63 -45.57 25.33
C GLY A 341 2.63 -44.41 24.36
N GLY A 342 2.87 -44.68 23.07
CA GLY A 342 2.80 -43.68 22.01
C GLY A 342 1.36 -43.22 21.80
N GLY A 343 0.87 -42.36 22.69
CA GLY A 343 -0.36 -41.63 22.51
C GLY A 343 -0.15 -40.59 21.42
N ARG A 344 -0.50 -40.94 20.19
CA ARG A 344 -0.60 -40.01 19.06
C ARG A 344 -1.52 -38.87 19.49
N ARG A 345 -0.96 -37.68 19.74
CA ARG A 345 -1.74 -36.46 20.01
C ARG A 345 -2.60 -36.20 18.78
N VAL A 346 -3.87 -36.58 18.85
CA VAL A 346 -4.86 -36.24 17.82
C VAL A 346 -5.11 -34.75 17.95
N ARG A 347 -4.62 -33.96 16.99
CA ARG A 347 -5.11 -32.60 16.79
C ARG A 347 -6.57 -32.73 16.41
N SER A 348 -7.49 -32.36 17.30
CA SER A 348 -8.89 -32.13 16.88
C SER A 348 -8.90 -30.92 15.97
N ALA A 349 -8.88 -31.17 14.65
CA ALA A 349 -9.29 -30.17 13.67
C ALA A 349 -10.76 -29.84 13.94
N MET A 350 -11.05 -28.59 14.30
CA MET A 350 -12.42 -28.09 14.31
C MET A 350 -12.73 -27.66 12.88
N GLU A 351 -13.60 -28.39 12.22
CA GLU A 351 -13.87 -28.24 10.79
C GLU A 351 -14.89 -27.13 10.53
N GLY A 352 -14.45 -26.05 9.92
CA GLY A 352 -15.32 -25.08 9.26
C GLY A 352 -14.77 -24.88 7.87
N TRP A 353 -15.48 -25.43 6.90
CA TRP A 353 -15.12 -25.35 5.50
C TRP A 353 -15.69 -24.07 4.89
N PHE A 354 -14.84 -23.27 4.26
CA PHE A 354 -15.24 -22.09 3.51
C PHE A 354 -14.50 -22.04 2.18
N LEU A 355 -15.01 -21.22 1.26
CA LEU A 355 -14.43 -21.09 -0.06
C LEU A 355 -13.61 -19.81 -0.15
N GLU A 356 -12.47 -19.91 -0.81
CA GLU A 356 -11.63 -18.76 -1.12
C GLU A 356 -11.36 -18.67 -2.61
N ARG A 357 -11.20 -17.45 -3.11
CA ARG A 357 -10.80 -17.16 -4.48
C ARG A 357 -9.83 -15.98 -4.50
N PRO A 358 -8.58 -16.15 -4.98
CA PRO A 358 -7.68 -15.03 -5.19
C PRO A 358 -8.19 -14.16 -6.34
N VAL A 359 -8.14 -12.84 -6.15
CA VAL A 359 -8.62 -11.84 -7.11
C VAL A 359 -7.58 -10.73 -7.18
N GLY A 360 -6.80 -10.74 -8.25
CA GLY A 360 -5.65 -9.86 -8.39
C GLY A 360 -4.65 -10.01 -7.25
N PHE A 361 -4.42 -8.94 -6.49
CA PHE A 361 -3.56 -8.93 -5.30
C PHE A 361 -4.30 -9.36 -4.02
N GLY A 362 -5.64 -9.45 -4.04
CA GLY A 362 -6.48 -9.72 -2.87
C GLY A 362 -7.16 -11.08 -2.86
N MET A 363 -8.15 -11.21 -1.99
CA MET A 363 -8.86 -12.47 -1.75
C MET A 363 -10.35 -12.22 -1.50
N VAL A 364 -11.17 -13.16 -1.98
CA VAL A 364 -12.59 -13.24 -1.68
C VAL A 364 -12.83 -14.53 -0.91
N THR A 365 -13.46 -14.43 0.25
CA THR A 365 -13.81 -15.56 1.11
C THR A 365 -15.32 -15.64 1.22
N VAL A 366 -15.90 -16.82 0.96
CA VAL A 366 -17.35 -17.04 0.95
C VAL A 366 -17.71 -18.06 2.02
N PHE A 367 -18.75 -17.74 2.79
CA PHE A 367 -19.35 -18.57 3.82
C PHE A 367 -20.77 -18.98 3.41
N PRO A 368 -21.19 -20.24 3.71
CA PRO A 368 -22.52 -20.72 3.34
C PRO A 368 -23.63 -19.97 4.08
N GLU A 369 -23.44 -19.73 5.38
CA GLU A 369 -24.34 -19.00 6.27
C GLU A 369 -23.69 -17.70 6.79
N ALA A 370 -24.38 -16.96 7.66
CA ALA A 370 -23.78 -15.86 8.39
C ALA A 370 -22.68 -16.41 9.32
N ILE A 371 -21.54 -15.72 9.42
CA ILE A 371 -20.40 -16.12 10.25
C ILE A 371 -20.81 -16.29 11.72
N GLU A 372 -21.87 -15.59 12.15
CA GLU A 372 -22.43 -15.71 13.50
C GLU A 372 -23.32 -16.93 13.74
N GLN A 373 -23.79 -17.58 12.68
CA GLN A 373 -24.78 -18.66 12.72
C GLN A 373 -24.20 -20.05 12.46
N ILE A 374 -22.97 -20.12 11.91
CA ILE A 374 -22.31 -21.39 11.62
C ILE A 374 -22.14 -22.21 12.92
N PRO A 375 -22.76 -23.40 13.03
CA PRO A 375 -22.80 -24.17 14.27
C PRO A 375 -21.42 -24.66 14.74
N ASP A 376 -21.21 -24.65 16.05
CA ASP A 376 -20.11 -25.38 16.69
C ASP A 376 -20.48 -26.88 16.72
N GLU A 377 -19.91 -27.70 15.83
CA GLU A 377 -20.02 -29.16 15.97
C GLU A 377 -19.20 -29.65 17.17
N ARG A 378 -19.77 -29.53 18.38
CA ARG A 378 -19.36 -30.30 19.56
C ARG A 378 -20.05 -31.67 19.52
N SER A 379 -19.44 -32.62 18.84
CA SER A 379 -19.70 -34.04 19.09
C SER A 379 -18.96 -34.49 20.36
N GLY A 380 -19.64 -34.48 21.52
CA GLY A 380 -19.20 -35.24 22.70
C GLY A 380 -19.39 -34.55 24.05
N GLY A 381 -20.51 -34.84 24.73
CA GLY A 381 -20.78 -34.38 26.09
C GLY A 381 -19.89 -35.06 27.13
N GLY A 382 -19.12 -34.25 27.86
CA GLY A 382 -18.31 -34.67 29.01
C GLY A 382 -18.36 -33.61 30.13
N LEU A 383 -18.35 -34.07 31.39
CA LEU A 383 -18.61 -33.27 32.60
C LEU A 383 -17.66 -32.06 32.86
N ALA A 384 -16.64 -31.82 32.03
CA ALA A 384 -15.78 -30.64 32.08
C ALA A 384 -16.45 -29.35 31.55
N ASP A 385 -17.66 -29.48 30.98
CA ASP A 385 -18.35 -28.44 30.20
C ASP A 385 -18.96 -27.27 31.01
N ARG A 386 -18.67 -27.19 32.31
CA ARG A 386 -19.21 -26.11 33.18
C ARG A 386 -18.28 -24.90 33.34
N PHE A 387 -17.06 -24.95 32.80
CA PHE A 387 -16.10 -23.86 32.90
C PHE A 387 -15.69 -23.22 31.56
N SER A 388 -16.19 -23.70 30.41
CA SER A 388 -15.89 -23.10 29.09
C SER A 388 -17.02 -22.22 28.57
N THR A 389 -17.37 -21.14 29.27
CA THR A 389 -18.19 -20.05 28.70
C THR A 389 -17.47 -19.29 27.56
N TYR A 390 -16.32 -19.79 27.10
CA TYR A 390 -15.42 -19.18 26.12
C TYR A 390 -15.40 -19.91 24.77
N SER A 391 -16.20 -20.97 24.55
CA SER A 391 -16.15 -21.81 23.33
C SER A 391 -16.99 -21.34 22.15
N ASP A 392 -18.12 -20.67 22.38
CA ASP A 392 -19.24 -20.59 21.41
C ASP A 392 -19.02 -19.71 20.15
N ARG A 393 -17.77 -19.30 19.84
CA ARG A 393 -17.45 -18.36 18.74
C ARG A 393 -16.07 -18.65 18.13
N TRP A 394 -15.70 -19.92 17.96
CA TRP A 394 -14.37 -20.26 17.45
C TRP A 394 -14.16 -19.80 15.99
N LEU A 395 -15.16 -19.91 15.11
CA LEU A 395 -15.04 -19.48 13.71
C LEU A 395 -14.77 -17.98 13.62
N GLN A 396 -15.46 -17.18 14.43
CA GLN A 396 -15.22 -15.74 14.52
C GLN A 396 -13.78 -15.45 14.98
N ARG A 397 -13.26 -16.19 15.96
CA ARG A 397 -11.85 -16.05 16.38
C ARG A 397 -10.88 -16.46 15.28
N ALA A 398 -11.19 -17.53 14.55
CA ALA A 398 -10.41 -18.01 13.42
C ALA A 398 -10.33 -16.96 12.31
N VAL A 399 -11.48 -16.42 11.88
CA VAL A 399 -11.57 -15.35 10.88
C VAL A 399 -10.87 -14.08 11.37
N VAL A 400 -11.07 -13.67 12.62
CA VAL A 400 -10.38 -12.50 13.18
C VAL A 400 -8.88 -12.72 13.28
N SER A 401 -8.43 -13.92 13.64
CA SER A 401 -6.99 -14.25 13.68
C SER A 401 -6.40 -14.30 12.28
N TYR A 402 -7.15 -14.82 11.29
CA TYR A 402 -6.81 -14.78 9.88
C TYR A 402 -6.66 -13.32 9.41
N LEU A 403 -7.69 -12.48 9.59
CA LEU A 403 -7.68 -11.07 9.21
C LEU A 403 -6.63 -10.25 9.96
N ALA A 404 -6.38 -10.54 11.25
CA ALA A 404 -5.30 -9.91 12.01
C ALA A 404 -3.92 -10.34 11.49
N GLY A 405 -3.80 -11.55 10.93
CA GLY A 405 -2.64 -12.00 10.18
C GLY A 405 -2.52 -11.31 8.80
N TRP A 406 -3.59 -10.73 8.28
CA TRP A 406 -3.61 -9.89 7.07
C TRP A 406 -3.53 -8.40 7.41
N ASP A 407 -2.63 -8.04 8.34
CA ASP A 407 -2.37 -6.64 8.65
C ASP A 407 -1.76 -5.87 7.46
N TRP A 408 -1.64 -4.55 7.60
CA TRP A 408 -1.04 -3.70 6.56
C TRP A 408 0.35 -4.18 6.12
N THR A 409 1.17 -4.65 7.07
CA THR A 409 2.55 -5.08 6.78
C THR A 409 2.59 -6.37 5.99
N GLN A 410 1.66 -7.30 6.23
CA GLN A 410 1.55 -8.56 5.50
C GLN A 410 0.99 -8.34 4.10
N ARG A 411 0.09 -7.36 3.93
CA ARG A 411 -0.40 -6.95 2.59
C ARG A 411 0.71 -6.29 1.77
N HIS A 412 1.33 -5.24 2.31
CA HIS A 412 2.19 -4.35 1.53
C HIS A 412 3.70 -4.60 1.71
N GLY A 413 4.10 -5.46 2.66
CA GLY A 413 5.50 -5.71 3.00
C GLY A 413 6.18 -4.54 3.76
N LEU A 414 5.42 -3.53 4.20
CA LEU A 414 5.98 -2.34 4.86
C LEU A 414 4.98 -1.73 5.84
N ALA A 415 5.46 -0.93 6.80
CA ALA A 415 4.65 0.01 7.55
C ALA A 415 5.18 1.44 7.29
N PRO A 416 4.35 2.43 6.92
CA PRO A 416 4.84 3.75 6.50
C PRO A 416 5.55 4.54 7.61
N ASP A 417 5.30 4.23 8.88
CA ASP A 417 5.91 4.84 10.05
C ASP A 417 7.13 4.08 10.59
N ARG A 418 7.46 2.91 10.01
CA ARG A 418 8.61 2.09 10.40
C ARG A 418 9.64 2.02 9.29
N GLY A 419 10.90 1.97 9.72
CA GLY A 419 12.01 1.76 8.81
C GLY A 419 12.04 0.34 8.29
N ASN A 420 12.49 0.20 7.04
CA ASN A 420 12.64 -1.07 6.34
C ASN A 420 14.12 -1.36 6.07
N ASP A 421 14.58 -2.55 6.45
CA ASP A 421 15.98 -2.97 6.27
C ASP A 421 16.32 -3.33 4.82
N GLU A 422 15.30 -3.67 4.02
CA GLU A 422 15.42 -3.97 2.60
C GLU A 422 15.38 -2.71 1.74
N PHE A 423 15.28 -1.52 2.32
CA PHE A 423 15.33 -0.25 1.57
C PHE A 423 16.54 -0.21 0.62
N SER A 424 17.71 -0.62 1.09
CA SER A 424 18.95 -0.54 0.31
C SER A 424 19.10 -1.58 -0.80
N ASN A 425 18.25 -2.62 -0.88
CA ASN A 425 18.37 -3.67 -1.92
C ASN A 425 17.79 -3.29 -3.29
N TRP A 426 17.12 -2.13 -3.38
CA TRP A 426 16.46 -1.67 -4.61
C TRP A 426 16.78 -0.22 -4.95
N LEU A 427 18.04 0.20 -4.81
CA LEU A 427 18.46 1.57 -5.16
C LEU A 427 18.66 1.75 -6.67
N VAL A 428 18.58 2.99 -7.14
CA VAL A 428 18.86 3.35 -8.54
C VAL A 428 20.31 3.00 -8.87
N PRO A 429 20.58 2.17 -9.89
CA PRO A 429 21.93 1.71 -10.19
C PRO A 429 22.84 2.86 -10.62
N GLY A 430 24.07 2.89 -10.11
CA GLY A 430 25.09 3.87 -10.48
C GLY A 430 24.85 5.29 -9.95
N VAL A 431 23.85 5.51 -9.10
CA VAL A 431 23.51 6.83 -8.57
C VAL A 431 23.68 6.87 -7.05
N GLY A 432 24.28 7.94 -6.54
CA GLY A 432 24.59 8.08 -5.11
C GLY A 432 25.74 7.20 -4.61
N ALA A 433 26.34 6.38 -5.49
CA ALA A 433 27.59 5.69 -5.20
C ALA A 433 28.74 6.71 -5.14
N ALA A 434 29.55 6.65 -4.09
CA ALA A 434 30.76 7.46 -4.03
C ALA A 434 31.70 7.04 -5.17
N PRO A 435 32.09 7.94 -6.10
CA PRO A 435 32.96 7.61 -7.22
C PRO A 435 34.41 7.54 -6.71
N VAL A 436 34.72 6.51 -5.93
CA VAL A 436 35.98 6.35 -5.18
C VAL A 436 37.18 6.48 -6.11
N ASP A 437 37.12 5.88 -7.31
CA ASP A 437 38.21 5.93 -8.27
C ASP A 437 38.42 7.33 -8.85
N ALA A 438 37.33 8.03 -9.18
CA ALA A 438 37.41 9.41 -9.66
C ALA A 438 37.97 10.34 -8.57
N PHE A 439 37.50 10.20 -7.32
CA PHE A 439 38.02 10.94 -6.18
C PHE A 439 39.50 10.64 -5.91
N ARG A 440 39.90 9.36 -5.96
CA ARG A 440 41.30 8.94 -5.79
C ARG A 440 42.19 9.56 -6.85
N LEU A 441 41.76 9.56 -8.11
CA LEU A 441 42.49 10.18 -9.22
C LEU A 441 42.59 11.71 -9.04
N LEU A 442 41.48 12.38 -8.72
CA LEU A 442 41.44 13.83 -8.48
C LEU A 442 42.37 14.22 -7.32
N VAL A 443 42.25 13.59 -6.16
CA VAL A 443 43.08 13.92 -4.98
C VAL A 443 44.56 13.67 -5.29
N THR A 444 44.89 12.59 -5.99
CA THR A 444 46.27 12.33 -6.43
C THR A 444 46.77 13.44 -7.35
N LEU A 445 45.97 13.85 -8.34
CA LEU A 445 46.31 14.96 -9.24
C LEU A 445 46.47 16.29 -8.49
N PHE A 446 45.62 16.56 -7.50
CA PHE A 446 45.69 17.76 -6.66
C PHE A 446 46.98 17.82 -5.84
N VAL A 447 47.35 16.73 -5.18
CA VAL A 447 48.59 16.65 -4.40
C VAL A 447 49.81 16.86 -5.31
N LEU A 448 49.79 16.29 -6.52
CA LEU A 448 50.84 16.49 -7.51
C LEU A 448 50.90 17.94 -8.04
N LEU A 449 49.76 18.58 -8.26
CA LEU A 449 49.65 19.96 -8.72
C LEU A 449 50.11 20.97 -7.68
N VAL A 450 49.61 20.86 -6.44
CA VAL A 450 49.91 21.81 -5.35
C VAL A 450 51.31 21.62 -4.80
N GLY A 451 51.79 20.36 -4.72
CA GLY A 451 53.12 20.07 -4.20
C GLY A 451 54.20 20.18 -5.29
N PRO A 452 54.60 19.05 -5.92
CA PRO A 452 55.72 19.01 -6.85
C PRO A 452 55.59 20.01 -8.01
N ALA A 453 54.46 20.02 -8.72
CA ALA A 453 54.34 20.81 -9.94
C ALA A 453 54.42 22.32 -9.67
N SER A 454 53.67 22.81 -8.68
CA SER A 454 53.75 24.22 -8.28
C SER A 454 55.15 24.62 -7.82
N PHE A 455 55.86 23.74 -7.09
CA PHE A 455 57.24 23.97 -6.66
C PHE A 455 58.22 24.06 -7.83
N PHE A 456 58.24 23.07 -8.71
CA PHE A 456 59.18 23.04 -9.83
C PHE A 456 58.92 24.17 -10.82
N VAL A 457 57.66 24.48 -11.12
CA VAL A 457 57.29 25.59 -12.01
C VAL A 457 57.71 26.93 -11.39
N LEU A 458 57.33 27.23 -10.15
CA LEU A 458 57.67 28.52 -9.52
C LEU A 458 59.17 28.69 -9.25
N ARG A 459 59.88 27.59 -9.00
CA ARG A 459 61.35 27.58 -8.90
C ARG A 459 62.00 27.88 -10.24
N ALA A 460 61.51 27.30 -11.34
CA ALA A 460 62.00 27.59 -12.69
C ALA A 460 61.78 29.05 -13.10
N TYR A 461 60.73 29.70 -12.58
CA TYR A 461 60.44 31.14 -12.80
C TYR A 461 61.02 32.08 -11.73
N HIS A 462 61.85 31.58 -10.80
CA HIS A 462 62.45 32.35 -9.70
C HIS A 462 61.45 33.16 -8.82
N ARG A 463 60.17 32.79 -8.77
CA ARG A 463 59.13 33.51 -8.02
C ARG A 463 58.46 32.63 -6.97
N THR A 464 59.26 32.03 -6.10
CA THR A 464 58.79 31.14 -5.02
C THR A 464 57.83 31.82 -4.04
N GLN A 465 57.88 33.15 -3.88
CA GLN A 465 56.93 33.93 -3.08
C GLN A 465 55.46 33.84 -3.57
N LEU A 466 55.22 33.49 -4.84
CA LEU A 466 53.87 33.32 -5.39
C LEU A 466 53.19 32.01 -4.95
N MET A 467 53.91 31.13 -4.22
CA MET A 467 53.30 29.92 -3.64
C MET A 467 52.12 30.22 -2.73
N ALA A 468 52.15 31.36 -2.04
CA ALA A 468 51.04 31.80 -1.20
C ALA A 468 49.74 32.04 -2.00
N LEU A 469 49.82 32.27 -3.31
CA LEU A 469 48.66 32.49 -4.20
C LEU A 469 48.29 31.24 -5.01
N THR A 470 49.27 30.44 -5.43
CA THR A 470 48.99 29.27 -6.28
C THR A 470 48.26 28.16 -5.54
N ALA A 471 48.53 27.95 -4.24
CA ALA A 471 47.83 26.94 -3.46
C ALA A 471 46.32 27.25 -3.30
N PRO A 472 45.90 28.46 -2.89
CA PRO A 472 44.48 28.85 -2.89
C PRO A 472 43.82 28.75 -4.27
N LEU A 473 44.51 29.17 -5.34
CA LEU A 473 43.95 29.16 -6.70
C LEU A 473 43.80 27.72 -7.23
N ALA A 474 44.77 26.85 -6.99
CA ALA A 474 44.68 25.43 -7.31
C ALA A 474 43.55 24.75 -6.51
N ALA A 475 43.39 25.08 -5.22
CA ALA A 475 42.28 24.59 -4.41
C ALA A 475 40.92 25.07 -4.94
N ALA A 476 40.81 26.32 -5.39
CA ALA A 476 39.59 26.86 -5.99
C ALA A 476 39.24 26.15 -7.30
N VAL A 477 40.21 25.97 -8.21
CA VAL A 477 40.02 25.21 -9.46
C VAL A 477 39.62 23.77 -9.16
N PHE A 478 40.26 23.13 -8.19
CA PHE A 478 39.96 21.76 -7.82
C PHE A 478 38.54 21.61 -7.26
N THR A 479 38.12 22.54 -6.40
CA THR A 479 36.77 22.58 -5.85
C THR A 479 35.74 22.79 -6.96
N LEU A 480 36.04 23.66 -7.94
CA LEU A 480 35.19 23.86 -9.12
C LEU A 480 35.09 22.60 -9.97
N CYS A 481 36.20 21.91 -10.21
CA CYS A 481 36.23 20.64 -10.95
C CYS A 481 35.43 19.55 -10.25
N LEU A 482 35.52 19.44 -8.92
CA LEU A 482 34.71 18.50 -8.13
C LEU A 482 33.23 18.82 -8.22
N PHE A 483 32.86 20.10 -8.11
CA PHE A 483 31.48 20.55 -8.24
C PHE A 483 30.93 20.27 -9.65
N ALA A 484 31.70 20.57 -10.68
CA ALA A 484 31.35 20.28 -12.07
C ALA A 484 31.19 18.77 -12.28
N TYR A 485 32.15 17.96 -11.84
CA TYR A 485 32.10 16.51 -11.94
C TYR A 485 30.85 15.94 -11.26
N ALA A 486 30.56 16.32 -10.01
CA ALA A 486 29.37 15.87 -9.29
C ALA A 486 28.07 16.28 -10.01
N THR A 487 28.02 17.48 -10.59
CA THR A 487 26.85 17.96 -11.33
C THR A 487 26.64 17.19 -12.63
N PHE A 488 27.72 16.82 -13.34
CA PHE A 488 27.64 16.04 -14.59
C PHE A 488 27.41 14.54 -14.34
N SER A 489 28.00 13.95 -13.29
CA SER A 489 27.84 12.51 -12.98
C SER A 489 26.43 12.20 -12.47
N ASP A 490 25.97 12.98 -11.49
CA ASP A 490 24.71 12.74 -10.81
C ASP A 490 23.53 13.21 -11.68
N GLY A 491 23.80 14.12 -12.62
CA GLY A 491 22.79 14.76 -13.44
C GLY A 491 21.91 15.71 -12.63
N VAL A 492 21.07 16.47 -13.35
CA VAL A 492 20.08 17.37 -12.73
C VAL A 492 18.67 16.80 -12.73
N GLY A 493 18.41 15.78 -13.56
CA GLY A 493 17.09 15.18 -13.74
C GLY A 493 16.70 14.21 -12.62
N LEU A 494 15.45 13.77 -12.70
CA LEU A 494 14.89 12.73 -11.85
C LEU A 494 15.17 11.36 -12.47
N ARG A 495 15.85 10.49 -11.72
CA ARG A 495 16.07 9.09 -12.09
C ARG A 495 15.21 8.22 -11.20
N VAL A 496 14.56 7.23 -11.78
CA VAL A 496 13.72 6.28 -11.04
C VAL A 496 14.10 4.85 -11.38
N ARG A 497 14.05 3.97 -10.39
CA ARG A 497 14.10 2.53 -10.57
C ARG A 497 12.81 1.93 -10.04
N VAL A 498 12.06 1.27 -10.89
CA VAL A 498 10.74 0.75 -10.56
C VAL A 498 10.76 -0.76 -10.59
N ARG A 499 10.11 -1.38 -9.61
CA ARG A 499 9.73 -2.80 -9.64
C ARG A 499 8.23 -2.86 -9.57
N SER A 500 7.57 -3.37 -10.60
CA SER A 500 6.11 -3.35 -10.67
C SER A 500 5.51 -4.63 -11.22
N LEU A 501 4.32 -4.94 -10.72
CA LEU A 501 3.41 -5.92 -11.30
C LEU A 501 2.12 -5.21 -11.71
N THR A 502 1.74 -5.36 -12.97
CA THR A 502 0.48 -4.85 -13.53
C THR A 502 -0.40 -6.03 -13.93
N LEU A 503 -1.64 -6.03 -13.45
CA LEU A 503 -2.68 -6.95 -13.87
C LEU A 503 -3.59 -6.21 -14.85
N LEU A 504 -3.75 -6.74 -16.05
CA LEU A 504 -4.43 -6.08 -17.16
C LEU A 504 -5.63 -6.90 -17.65
N ASP A 505 -6.83 -6.40 -17.42
CA ASP A 505 -8.08 -6.94 -17.97
C ASP A 505 -8.44 -6.16 -19.24
N GLN A 506 -8.02 -6.68 -20.40
CA GLN A 506 -8.23 -6.02 -21.68
C GLN A 506 -9.71 -5.97 -22.09
N GLN A 507 -10.53 -6.93 -21.66
CA GLN A 507 -11.96 -6.93 -21.98
C GLN A 507 -12.68 -5.76 -21.31
N ARG A 508 -12.26 -5.42 -20.08
CA ARG A 508 -12.83 -4.29 -19.33
C ARG A 508 -12.11 -2.97 -19.53
N GLY A 509 -10.96 -3.01 -20.22
CA GLY A 509 -10.03 -1.89 -20.34
C GLY A 509 -9.59 -1.38 -18.98
N GLU A 510 -9.24 -2.27 -18.05
CA GLU A 510 -8.83 -1.93 -16.68
C GLU A 510 -7.44 -2.49 -16.38
N ALA A 511 -6.62 -1.67 -15.72
CA ALA A 511 -5.34 -2.09 -15.18
C ALA A 511 -5.28 -1.80 -13.69
N VAL A 512 -4.69 -2.74 -12.95
CA VAL A 512 -4.36 -2.62 -11.54
C VAL A 512 -2.86 -2.83 -11.40
N SER A 513 -2.16 -1.91 -10.74
CA SER A 513 -0.71 -2.00 -10.61
C SER A 513 -0.24 -1.74 -9.17
N TRP A 514 0.75 -2.52 -8.77
CA TRP A 514 1.56 -2.29 -7.58
C TRP A 514 2.99 -2.01 -8.01
N SER A 515 3.62 -1.01 -7.41
CA SER A 515 5.00 -0.69 -7.72
C SER A 515 5.80 -0.19 -6.52
N ARG A 516 7.01 -0.73 -6.38
CA ARG A 516 8.06 -0.20 -5.52
C ARG A 516 8.96 0.70 -6.36
N GLN A 517 9.03 1.97 -6.00
CA GLN A 517 9.67 3.00 -6.81
C GLN A 517 10.77 3.69 -6.02
N SER A 518 11.99 3.66 -6.54
CA SER A 518 13.16 4.30 -5.94
C SER A 518 13.57 5.49 -6.75
N TYR A 519 13.44 6.68 -6.18
CA TYR A 519 13.73 7.96 -6.80
C TYR A 519 15.08 8.49 -6.34
N TYR A 520 15.86 8.99 -7.28
CA TYR A 520 16.98 9.87 -7.01
C TYR A 520 16.81 11.15 -7.82
N ALA A 521 16.66 12.28 -7.13
CA ALA A 521 16.59 13.58 -7.75
C ALA A 521 17.93 14.30 -7.59
N GLY A 522 18.62 14.60 -8.70
CA GLY A 522 19.80 15.49 -8.63
C GLY A 522 19.41 16.86 -8.09
N LEU A 523 18.33 17.42 -8.64
CA LEU A 523 17.55 18.54 -8.11
C LEU A 523 16.09 18.09 -8.00
N ALA A 524 15.51 18.16 -6.81
CA ALA A 524 14.10 17.85 -6.62
C ALA A 524 13.24 18.87 -7.39
N PRO A 525 12.23 18.43 -8.17
CA PRO A 525 11.27 19.34 -8.80
C PRO A 525 10.63 20.24 -7.74
N ALA A 526 10.53 21.55 -8.04
CA ALA A 526 9.95 22.52 -7.10
C ALA A 526 8.48 22.19 -6.76
N ASP A 527 7.78 21.61 -7.73
CA ASP A 527 6.37 21.24 -7.66
C ASP A 527 6.12 19.86 -7.04
N GLY A 528 7.18 19.10 -6.71
CA GLY A 528 7.07 17.75 -6.16
C GLY A 528 6.73 16.69 -7.21
N LEU A 529 5.98 15.66 -6.79
CA LEU A 529 5.48 14.58 -7.65
C LEU A 529 3.96 14.71 -7.83
N VAL A 530 3.43 14.42 -9.01
CA VAL A 530 1.99 14.46 -9.32
C VAL A 530 1.53 13.08 -9.76
N PHE A 531 0.67 12.46 -8.94
CA PHE A 531 0.07 11.16 -9.24
C PHE A 531 -1.41 11.34 -9.63
N PRO A 532 -1.98 10.45 -10.46
CA PRO A 532 -3.41 10.46 -10.76
C PRO A 532 -4.26 10.35 -9.48
N GLU A 533 -5.46 10.92 -9.48
CA GLU A 533 -6.36 10.86 -8.33
C GLU A 533 -6.63 9.41 -7.90
N GLY A 534 -6.76 8.46 -8.83
CA GLY A 534 -7.02 7.04 -8.52
C GLY A 534 -5.87 6.29 -7.82
N SER A 535 -4.74 6.93 -7.52
CA SER A 535 -3.56 6.29 -6.92
C SER A 535 -3.46 6.49 -5.40
N SER A 536 -2.91 5.49 -4.71
CA SER A 536 -2.43 5.61 -3.32
C SER A 536 -0.92 5.45 -3.26
N VAL A 537 -0.25 6.37 -2.56
CA VAL A 537 1.22 6.39 -2.48
C VAL A 537 1.67 6.48 -1.02
N TYR A 538 2.58 5.59 -0.64
CA TYR A 538 3.12 5.49 0.71
C TYR A 538 4.65 5.57 0.71
N PRO A 539 5.27 6.28 1.68
CA PRO A 539 6.71 6.32 1.79
C PRO A 539 7.24 4.98 2.29
N ILE A 540 8.32 4.50 1.67
CA ILE A 540 9.14 3.42 2.21
C ILE A 540 10.32 4.07 2.91
N MET A 541 10.39 3.86 4.21
CA MET A 541 11.38 4.48 5.06
C MET A 541 12.63 3.64 5.18
N ALA A 542 13.80 4.26 5.11
CA ALA A 542 15.03 3.56 5.48
C ALA A 542 15.11 3.36 7.01
N SER A 543 15.68 2.24 7.46
CA SER A 543 15.78 1.94 8.90
C SER A 543 16.61 2.95 9.71
N TRP A 544 17.67 3.51 9.12
CA TRP A 544 18.45 4.59 9.73
C TRP A 544 17.70 5.95 9.76
N GLN A 545 16.77 6.17 8.83
CA GLN A 545 15.93 7.36 8.82
C GLN A 545 14.89 7.23 9.92
N ALA A 546 14.12 6.14 9.96
CA ALA A 546 13.05 5.95 10.95
C ALA A 546 13.56 6.06 12.41
N SER A 547 14.76 5.57 12.69
CA SER A 547 15.39 5.70 14.02
C SER A 547 15.84 7.13 14.37
N ALA A 548 16.01 8.02 13.38
CA ALA A 548 16.36 9.42 13.58
C ALA A 548 15.14 10.31 13.88
N PHE A 549 13.92 9.82 13.62
CA PHE A 549 12.68 10.54 13.85
C PHE A 549 12.05 10.07 15.17
N SER A 550 12.21 10.89 16.21
CA SER A 550 11.38 10.81 17.41
C SER A 550 10.15 11.71 17.25
N ASP A 551 9.22 11.67 18.20
CA ASP A 551 8.12 12.66 18.29
C ASP A 551 8.63 14.12 18.26
N ALA A 552 9.92 14.36 18.56
CA ALA A 552 10.52 15.68 18.51
C ALA A 552 10.98 16.14 17.11
N LYS A 553 10.98 15.26 16.09
CA LYS A 553 11.33 15.58 14.70
C LYS A 553 10.29 14.96 13.75
N PRO A 554 9.30 15.74 13.29
CA PRO A 554 8.28 15.23 12.39
C PRO A 554 8.80 15.08 10.96
N TYR A 555 8.10 14.28 10.15
CA TYR A 555 8.42 14.06 8.74
C TYR A 555 8.10 15.26 7.84
N MET A 556 7.12 16.08 8.21
CA MET A 556 6.60 17.23 7.44
C MET A 556 6.39 16.91 5.96
N ARG A 557 5.38 16.09 5.68
CA ARG A 557 4.90 15.81 4.32
C ARG A 557 3.71 16.70 3.98
N GLU A 558 3.66 17.18 2.75
CA GLU A 558 2.55 17.99 2.25
C GLU A 558 2.00 17.38 0.97
N MET A 559 0.68 17.40 0.87
CA MET A 559 -0.09 16.96 -0.29
C MET A 559 -1.16 17.99 -0.61
N ILE A 560 -1.36 18.22 -1.90
CA ILE A 560 -2.38 19.12 -2.44
C ILE A 560 -3.22 18.31 -3.42
N VAL A 561 -4.52 18.30 -3.21
CA VAL A 561 -5.49 17.63 -4.09
C VAL A 561 -5.93 18.62 -5.16
N GLU A 562 -5.77 18.22 -6.41
CA GLU A 562 -6.28 18.89 -7.59
C GLU A 562 -7.46 18.09 -8.15
N GLU A 563 -8.16 18.63 -9.16
CA GLU A 563 -9.40 18.04 -9.68
C GLU A 563 -9.24 16.59 -10.17
N ASP A 564 -8.12 16.26 -10.84
CA ASP A 564 -7.86 14.94 -11.42
C ASP A 564 -6.55 14.29 -10.91
N ALA A 565 -5.88 14.91 -9.94
CA ALA A 565 -4.53 14.52 -9.52
C ALA A 565 -4.22 14.86 -8.06
N GLU A 566 -3.27 14.16 -7.48
CA GLU A 566 -2.69 14.48 -6.18
C GLU A 566 -1.23 14.88 -6.33
N ARG A 567 -0.92 16.09 -5.85
CA ARG A 567 0.42 16.64 -5.84
C ARG A 567 1.08 16.44 -4.48
N TYR A 568 2.16 15.69 -4.48
CA TYR A 568 3.04 15.38 -3.36
C TYR A 568 4.15 16.44 -3.30
N SER A 569 3.79 17.63 -2.85
CA SER A 569 4.58 18.86 -3.00
C SER A 569 5.85 18.90 -2.13
N ARG A 570 5.82 18.36 -0.91
CA ARG A 570 6.95 18.48 0.04
C ARG A 570 7.12 17.26 0.92
N GLY A 571 8.38 16.92 1.25
CA GLY A 571 8.72 15.84 2.19
C GLY A 571 8.69 14.42 1.59
N TRP A 572 8.36 14.31 0.30
CA TRP A 572 8.29 13.05 -0.44
C TRP A 572 9.55 12.76 -1.25
N LEU A 573 10.15 13.81 -1.82
CA LEU A 573 11.35 13.74 -2.63
C LEU A 573 12.40 14.73 -2.12
N SER A 574 13.63 14.25 -1.95
CA SER A 574 14.75 15.06 -1.46
C SER A 574 15.82 15.17 -2.54
N SER A 575 16.47 16.33 -2.65
CA SER A 575 17.60 16.52 -3.56
C SER A 575 18.82 15.74 -3.07
N ARG A 576 19.48 15.03 -3.99
CA ARG A 576 20.69 14.22 -3.76
C ARG A 576 20.56 13.15 -2.67
N GLN A 577 19.33 12.73 -2.40
CA GLN A 577 19.02 11.61 -1.50
C GLN A 577 18.06 10.67 -2.21
N THR A 578 18.17 9.38 -1.92
CA THR A 578 17.21 8.40 -2.42
C THR A 578 15.94 8.46 -1.58
N SER A 579 14.80 8.58 -2.25
CA SER A 579 13.47 8.37 -1.67
C SER A 579 12.88 7.09 -2.25
N GLN A 580 12.14 6.32 -1.45
CA GLN A 580 11.37 5.18 -1.97
C GLN A 580 9.89 5.35 -1.65
N LEU A 581 9.06 4.98 -2.62
CA LEU A 581 7.60 5.03 -2.54
C LEU A 581 7.03 3.67 -2.94
N LEU A 582 5.98 3.25 -2.25
CA LEU A 582 5.03 2.24 -2.74
C LEU A 582 3.90 3.00 -3.42
N ALA A 583 3.62 2.70 -4.67
CA ALA A 583 2.48 3.25 -5.40
C ALA A 583 1.53 2.13 -5.84
N LEU A 584 0.26 2.32 -5.51
CA LEU A 584 -0.87 1.47 -5.82
C LEU A 584 -1.77 2.26 -6.77
N ASP A 585 -2.21 1.64 -7.85
CA ASP A 585 -3.04 2.34 -8.83
C ASP A 585 -4.04 1.42 -9.52
N SER A 586 -5.23 1.96 -9.79
CA SER A 586 -6.24 1.33 -10.64
C SER A 586 -6.80 2.35 -11.61
N ARG A 587 -6.73 2.05 -12.91
CA ARG A 587 -7.16 2.96 -13.97
C ARG A 587 -7.81 2.24 -15.13
N LYS A 588 -8.57 3.00 -15.91
CA LYS A 588 -8.96 2.60 -17.25
C LYS A 588 -7.76 2.71 -18.19
N THR A 589 -7.62 1.75 -19.10
CA THR A 589 -6.54 1.71 -20.09
C THR A 589 -6.98 0.98 -21.35
N ASN A 590 -6.39 1.37 -22.47
CA ASN A 590 -6.49 0.67 -23.75
C ASN A 590 -5.21 -0.13 -24.04
N ALA A 591 -4.27 -0.19 -23.08
CA ALA A 591 -3.06 -0.98 -23.23
C ALA A 591 -3.44 -2.45 -23.40
N GLY A 592 -2.79 -3.12 -24.36
CA GLY A 592 -3.13 -4.50 -24.68
C GLY A 592 -2.15 -5.20 -25.60
N LEU A 593 -2.50 -6.43 -25.95
CA LEU A 593 -1.87 -7.21 -26.99
C LEU A 593 -2.95 -7.71 -27.94
N ARG A 594 -2.67 -7.57 -29.24
CA ARG A 594 -3.54 -8.10 -30.29
C ARG A 594 -2.88 -9.31 -30.92
N LEU A 595 -3.40 -10.49 -30.61
CA LEU A 595 -3.03 -11.73 -31.27
C LEU A 595 -3.72 -11.82 -32.63
N GLY A 596 -3.09 -12.49 -33.58
CA GLY A 596 -3.65 -12.80 -34.89
C GLY A 596 -2.72 -13.74 -35.65
N GLY A 597 -2.98 -13.96 -36.94
CA GLY A 597 -2.21 -14.88 -37.76
C GLY A 597 -2.95 -16.21 -37.96
N THR A 598 -2.21 -17.24 -38.37
CA THR A 598 -2.74 -18.60 -38.56
C THR A 598 -2.25 -19.49 -37.43
N ASP A 599 -2.95 -20.59 -37.11
CA ASP A 599 -2.59 -21.53 -36.03
C ASP A 599 -1.12 -21.99 -36.08
N ASP A 600 -0.56 -22.18 -37.28
CA ASP A 600 0.84 -22.59 -37.48
C ASP A 600 1.87 -21.46 -37.31
N LYS A 601 1.42 -20.20 -37.35
CA LYS A 601 2.25 -18.98 -37.29
C LYS A 601 1.48 -17.85 -36.60
N PRO A 602 1.22 -17.97 -35.29
CA PRO A 602 0.59 -16.90 -34.56
C PRO A 602 1.52 -15.68 -34.53
N THR A 603 0.90 -14.50 -34.55
CA THR A 603 1.55 -13.20 -34.53
C THR A 603 0.97 -12.37 -33.39
N VAL A 604 1.78 -11.48 -32.84
CA VAL A 604 1.37 -10.59 -31.77
C VAL A 604 1.71 -9.15 -32.14
N THR A 605 0.74 -8.26 -31.96
CA THR A 605 0.93 -6.81 -32.05
C THR A 605 1.01 -6.23 -30.64
N ASN A 606 2.08 -5.49 -30.36
CA ASN A 606 2.26 -4.84 -29.07
C ASN A 606 1.48 -3.51 -29.02
N GLU A 607 0.49 -3.41 -28.13
CA GLU A 607 -0.28 -2.20 -27.87
C GLU A 607 -0.18 -1.80 -26.37
N LEU A 608 0.86 -2.25 -25.67
CA LEU A 608 1.04 -1.98 -24.23
C LEU A 608 1.56 -0.57 -23.93
N GLY A 609 2.05 0.15 -24.93
CA GLY A 609 2.67 1.48 -24.75
C GLY A 609 4.13 1.44 -24.28
N ALA A 610 4.71 0.25 -24.09
CA ALA A 610 6.10 0.02 -23.70
C ALA A 610 6.76 -1.02 -24.62
N THR A 611 8.09 -1.06 -24.71
CA THR A 611 8.79 -2.09 -25.46
C THR A 611 8.79 -3.39 -24.66
N ILE A 612 8.41 -4.50 -25.31
CA ILE A 612 8.41 -5.80 -24.65
C ILE A 612 9.76 -6.48 -24.85
N ASP A 613 10.51 -6.65 -23.78
CA ASP A 613 11.78 -7.37 -23.78
C ASP A 613 11.56 -8.88 -23.94
N ARG A 614 10.56 -9.41 -23.24
CA ARG A 614 10.15 -10.82 -23.24
C ARG A 614 8.64 -10.92 -23.15
N LEU A 615 8.04 -11.70 -24.05
CA LEU A 615 6.63 -12.03 -24.01
C LEU A 615 6.48 -13.56 -23.93
N PHE A 616 5.63 -14.01 -23.02
CA PHE A 616 5.18 -15.39 -22.91
C PHE A 616 3.66 -15.42 -23.01
N VAL A 617 3.13 -16.21 -23.93
CA VAL A 617 1.70 -16.31 -24.24
C VAL A 617 1.28 -17.76 -24.02
N LEU A 618 0.23 -17.96 -23.24
CA LEU A 618 -0.43 -19.25 -23.06
C LEU A 618 -1.75 -19.19 -23.81
N ASP A 619 -1.81 -19.85 -24.97
CA ASP A 619 -3.01 -19.85 -25.81
C ASP A 619 -4.19 -20.60 -25.14
N ARG A 620 -5.35 -20.59 -25.79
CA ARG A 620 -6.56 -21.25 -25.27
C ARG A 620 -6.48 -22.78 -25.30
N ASP A 621 -5.64 -23.32 -26.18
CA ASP A 621 -5.35 -24.75 -26.30
C ASP A 621 -4.23 -25.20 -25.34
N ALA A 622 -3.83 -24.30 -24.43
CA ALA A 622 -2.77 -24.48 -23.44
C ALA A 622 -1.36 -24.70 -24.03
N ASN A 623 -1.12 -24.26 -25.27
CA ASN A 623 0.22 -24.20 -25.84
C ASN A 623 0.94 -22.90 -25.50
N TRP A 624 2.25 -23.04 -25.37
CA TRP A 624 3.15 -21.99 -24.95
C TRP A 624 3.86 -21.37 -26.15
N TRP A 625 3.84 -20.05 -26.17
CA TRP A 625 4.45 -19.25 -27.22
C TRP A 625 5.34 -18.16 -26.60
N SER A 626 6.44 -17.83 -27.26
CA SER A 626 7.31 -16.75 -26.81
C SER A 626 7.84 -15.88 -27.95
N VAL A 627 8.13 -14.62 -27.61
CA VAL A 627 8.83 -13.68 -28.49
C VAL A 627 9.66 -12.71 -27.66
N ARG A 628 10.67 -12.11 -28.29
CA ARG A 628 11.64 -11.21 -27.66
C ARG A 628 11.74 -9.92 -28.44
N GLY A 629 11.82 -8.80 -27.73
CA GLY A 629 12.07 -7.48 -28.31
C GLY A 629 10.97 -7.08 -29.28
N VAL A 630 9.74 -6.88 -28.78
CA VAL A 630 8.61 -6.37 -29.56
C VAL A 630 8.44 -4.88 -29.26
N PRO A 631 8.86 -3.97 -30.16
CA PRO A 631 8.62 -2.54 -29.99
C PRO A 631 7.13 -2.22 -29.92
N ASN A 632 6.79 -1.11 -29.26
CA ASN A 632 5.41 -0.66 -29.19
C ASN A 632 4.86 -0.36 -30.60
N GLY A 633 3.69 -0.89 -30.92
CA GLY A 633 3.02 -0.77 -32.21
C GLY A 633 3.49 -1.75 -33.30
N GLU A 634 4.51 -2.57 -33.05
CA GLU A 634 4.99 -3.55 -34.03
C GLU A 634 4.33 -4.93 -33.88
N THR A 635 4.26 -5.66 -35.00
CA THR A 635 3.74 -7.03 -35.06
C THR A 635 4.89 -8.00 -35.34
N LEU A 636 5.09 -8.99 -34.47
CA LEU A 636 6.11 -10.03 -34.65
C LEU A 636 5.49 -11.44 -34.57
N PRO A 637 6.08 -12.43 -35.26
CA PRO A 637 5.67 -13.83 -35.13
C PRO A 637 6.07 -14.38 -33.76
N LEU A 638 5.17 -15.19 -33.20
CA LEU A 638 5.40 -15.96 -32.00
C LEU A 638 6.12 -17.27 -32.34
N ASN A 639 7.04 -17.69 -31.49
CA ASN A 639 7.72 -18.98 -31.62
C ASN A 639 7.12 -19.97 -30.63
N THR A 640 6.94 -21.22 -31.06
CA THR A 640 6.57 -22.30 -30.16
C THR A 640 7.73 -22.57 -29.21
N ASP A 641 7.44 -22.64 -27.91
CA ASP A 641 8.41 -23.02 -26.88
C ASP A 641 7.81 -24.10 -25.98
N ASP A 642 8.67 -24.95 -25.44
CA ASP A 642 8.26 -25.86 -24.39
C ASP A 642 8.13 -25.12 -23.04
N ARG A 643 7.33 -25.68 -22.14
CA ARG A 643 7.13 -25.10 -20.80
C ARG A 643 8.46 -24.90 -20.09
N ALA A 644 9.38 -25.88 -20.17
CA ALA A 644 10.68 -25.83 -19.50
C ALA A 644 11.55 -24.67 -20.01
N GLY A 645 11.56 -24.40 -21.32
CA GLY A 645 12.24 -23.28 -21.94
C GLY A 645 11.69 -21.94 -21.47
N ILE A 646 10.36 -21.79 -21.39
CA ILE A 646 9.72 -20.59 -20.81
C ILE A 646 10.08 -20.42 -19.33
N VAL A 647 10.05 -21.52 -18.54
CA VAL A 647 10.45 -21.49 -17.13
C VAL A 647 11.86 -20.93 -16.96
N ALA A 648 12.80 -21.48 -17.74
CA ALA A 648 14.19 -21.07 -17.68
C ALA A 648 14.37 -19.61 -18.14
N ALA A 649 13.68 -19.19 -19.20
CA ALA A 649 13.75 -17.84 -19.73
C ALA A 649 13.19 -16.79 -18.75
N ALA A 650 12.04 -17.06 -18.15
CA ALA A 650 11.43 -16.21 -17.13
C ALA A 650 12.33 -16.13 -15.89
N ARG A 651 12.74 -17.26 -15.30
CA ARG A 651 13.64 -17.28 -14.13
C ARG A 651 14.91 -16.47 -14.36
N ARG A 652 15.51 -16.57 -15.55
CA ARG A 652 16.68 -15.77 -15.90
C ARG A 652 16.39 -14.27 -15.88
N ALA A 653 15.28 -13.84 -16.48
CA ALA A 653 14.86 -12.44 -16.45
C ALA A 653 14.62 -11.93 -15.01
N PHE A 654 14.00 -12.75 -14.15
CA PHE A 654 13.78 -12.41 -12.74
C PHE A 654 15.08 -12.37 -11.92
N LEU A 655 16.02 -13.29 -12.17
CA LEU A 655 17.33 -13.31 -11.52
C LEU A 655 18.18 -12.10 -11.91
N ASP A 656 18.19 -11.74 -13.19
CA ASP A 656 18.91 -10.57 -13.71
C ASP A 656 18.37 -9.26 -13.10
N ALA A 657 17.09 -9.24 -12.73
CA ALA A 657 16.40 -8.12 -12.11
C ALA A 657 16.15 -8.27 -10.60
N ALA A 658 16.80 -9.23 -9.93
CA ALA A 658 16.58 -9.49 -8.52
C ALA A 658 17.06 -8.30 -7.64
N PRO A 659 16.36 -7.99 -6.54
CA PRO A 659 16.85 -7.03 -5.56
C PRO A 659 18.21 -7.45 -5.01
N ALA A 660 19.15 -6.50 -4.97
CA ALA A 660 20.51 -6.74 -4.53
C ALA A 660 21.06 -5.49 -3.85
N PHE A 661 21.75 -5.69 -2.72
CA PHE A 661 22.44 -4.60 -2.05
C PHE A 661 23.62 -4.11 -2.91
N PRO A 662 23.85 -2.79 -2.99
CA PRO A 662 25.03 -2.26 -3.65
C PRO A 662 26.32 -2.77 -3.01
N PRO A 663 27.41 -2.92 -3.79
CA PRO A 663 28.72 -3.25 -3.25
C PRO A 663 29.12 -2.33 -2.10
N GLY A 664 29.55 -2.90 -0.97
CA GLY A 664 29.93 -2.17 0.23
C GLY A 664 28.81 -1.91 1.24
N ILE A 665 27.55 -2.22 0.90
CA ILE A 665 26.43 -2.27 1.85
C ILE A 665 26.12 -3.75 2.12
N ASP A 666 26.49 -4.24 3.29
CA ASP A 666 26.20 -5.64 3.67
C ASP A 666 24.84 -5.73 4.38
N GLY A 667 23.92 -6.54 3.85
CA GLY A 667 22.59 -6.74 4.42
C GLY A 667 22.62 -7.31 5.84
N SER A 668 23.71 -8.00 6.21
CA SER A 668 23.90 -8.57 7.55
C SER A 668 24.23 -7.52 8.62
N THR A 669 24.94 -6.45 8.24
CA THR A 669 25.29 -5.36 9.18
C THR A 669 24.08 -4.49 9.49
N HIS A 670 23.15 -4.25 8.56
CA HIS A 670 21.93 -3.49 8.87
C HIS A 670 20.98 -4.23 9.84
N ARG A 671 20.88 -5.56 9.74
CA ARG A 671 20.15 -6.38 10.74
C ARG A 671 20.76 -6.33 12.14
N THR A 672 22.05 -6.01 12.28
CA THR A 672 22.79 -6.07 13.56
C THR A 672 23.34 -4.73 14.07
N SER A 673 23.38 -3.67 13.26
CA SER A 673 24.00 -2.37 13.61
C SER A 673 23.05 -1.38 14.27
N ILE A 674 21.91 -1.84 14.81
CA ILE A 674 21.14 -1.06 15.77
C ILE A 674 21.98 -0.95 17.06
N ASN A 675 22.72 0.15 17.13
CA ASN A 675 23.31 0.79 18.29
C ASN A 675 23.21 -0.03 19.60
N PRO A 676 24.32 -0.59 20.13
CA PRO A 676 24.29 -1.36 21.38
C PRO A 676 23.78 -0.52 22.59
N PHE A 677 23.80 0.81 22.48
CA PHE A 677 23.24 1.72 23.48
C PHE A 677 21.72 1.94 23.36
N ALA A 678 21.10 1.66 22.21
CA ALA A 678 19.64 1.70 22.03
C ALA A 678 18.94 0.48 22.67
N ARG A 679 19.66 -0.63 22.88
CA ARG A 679 19.14 -1.85 23.51
C ARG A 679 18.65 -1.68 24.95
N ARG A 680 19.04 -0.60 25.65
CA ARG A 680 18.63 -0.38 27.06
C ARG A 680 17.34 0.42 27.24
N ARG A 681 16.78 1.05 26.20
CA ARG A 681 15.50 1.79 26.32
C ARG A 681 14.34 1.25 25.50
N SER A 682 14.60 0.44 24.46
CA SER A 682 13.54 -0.19 23.64
C SER A 682 13.31 -1.66 24.01
N ARG A 683 13.35 -2.00 25.30
CA ARG A 683 13.00 -3.35 25.80
C ARG A 683 11.61 -3.45 26.41
N ASN A 684 10.87 -2.34 26.47
CA ASN A 684 9.51 -2.34 26.93
C ASN A 684 8.58 -1.85 25.82
N ARG A 685 7.61 -2.72 25.51
CA ARG A 685 6.39 -2.50 24.73
C ARG A 685 6.53 -2.83 23.23
N TYR A 686 5.69 -3.78 22.80
CA TYR A 686 5.52 -4.36 21.47
C TYR A 686 6.37 -5.60 21.18
N GLY A 687 5.65 -6.70 21.01
CA GLY A 687 6.17 -8.05 20.90
C GLY A 687 7.04 -8.26 19.67
N ARG A 688 7.71 -9.40 19.73
CA ARG A 688 8.50 -10.08 18.71
C ARG A 688 7.71 -10.31 17.41
N GLY A 689 7.30 -9.25 16.73
CA GLY A 689 6.88 -9.29 15.33
C GLY A 689 8.12 -9.01 14.48
N GLY A 690 8.42 -9.89 13.52
CA GLY A 690 9.47 -9.63 12.53
C GLY A 690 9.25 -8.25 11.89
N GLY A 691 10.33 -7.53 11.60
CA GLY A 691 10.23 -6.26 10.88
C GLY A 691 9.47 -6.46 9.56
N ALA A 692 8.72 -5.44 9.13
CA ALA A 692 8.03 -5.51 7.85
C ALA A 692 9.07 -5.75 6.73
N SER A 693 8.89 -6.83 5.97
CA SER A 693 9.75 -7.25 4.87
C SER A 693 9.00 -7.02 3.55
N LEU A 694 9.63 -6.31 2.61
CA LEU A 694 9.06 -6.06 1.29
C LEU A 694 8.99 -7.36 0.49
N GLU A 695 9.95 -8.26 0.70
CA GLU A 695 9.98 -9.62 0.15
C GLU A 695 8.78 -10.46 0.61
N ASP A 696 8.27 -10.21 1.82
CA ASP A 696 7.05 -10.86 2.34
C ASP A 696 5.75 -10.18 1.86
N GLY A 697 5.80 -9.07 1.13
CA GLY A 697 4.60 -8.37 0.64
C GLY A 697 3.92 -9.04 -0.57
N GLN A 698 2.65 -8.71 -0.85
CA GLN A 698 1.88 -9.34 -1.94
C GLN A 698 2.51 -9.14 -3.34
N LEU A 699 3.13 -7.99 -3.59
CA LEU A 699 3.87 -7.75 -4.84
C LEU A 699 4.96 -8.80 -5.07
N GLU A 700 5.85 -9.00 -4.09
CA GLU A 700 6.96 -9.95 -4.24
C GLU A 700 6.46 -11.39 -4.20
N ARG A 701 5.45 -11.72 -3.38
CA ARG A 701 4.82 -13.05 -3.39
C ARG A 701 4.28 -13.42 -4.77
N LEU A 702 3.56 -12.51 -5.43
CA LEU A 702 3.04 -12.76 -6.78
C LEU A 702 4.16 -12.80 -7.83
N LEU A 703 5.18 -11.95 -7.73
CA LEU A 703 6.34 -12.02 -8.60
C LEU A 703 7.10 -13.35 -8.46
N ILE A 704 7.28 -13.85 -7.23
CA ILE A 704 7.90 -15.15 -6.95
C ILE A 704 7.03 -16.30 -7.49
N GLN A 705 5.71 -16.19 -7.38
CA GLN A 705 4.75 -17.14 -7.96
C GLN A 705 4.82 -17.19 -9.49
N ILE A 706 5.00 -16.03 -10.15
CA ILE A 706 5.21 -15.92 -11.60
C ILE A 706 6.59 -16.46 -12.00
N GLU A 707 7.63 -16.22 -11.19
CA GLU A 707 8.99 -16.74 -11.41
C GLU A 707 9.05 -18.27 -11.31
N GLY A 708 8.28 -18.85 -10.38
CA GLY A 708 8.19 -20.29 -10.20
C GLY A 708 9.28 -20.93 -9.35
N ARG A 709 9.80 -20.25 -8.32
CA ARG A 709 10.81 -20.83 -7.39
C ARG A 709 10.23 -21.90 -6.45
N SER A 710 8.94 -21.83 -6.15
CA SER A 710 8.23 -22.78 -5.28
C SER A 710 7.53 -23.88 -6.09
N ASP A 711 8.32 -24.72 -6.78
CA ASP A 711 7.91 -25.86 -7.62
C ASP A 711 7.64 -25.62 -9.11
N GLY A 712 8.51 -24.89 -9.82
CA GLY A 712 8.47 -24.76 -11.30
C GLY A 712 7.72 -23.49 -11.73
N LEU A 713 7.72 -23.09 -13.01
CA LEU A 713 6.75 -22.06 -13.44
C LEU A 713 5.34 -22.69 -13.35
N THR A 714 4.69 -22.47 -12.21
CA THR A 714 3.57 -23.29 -11.70
C THR A 714 2.61 -22.50 -10.82
N THR A 715 2.37 -21.22 -11.12
CA THR A 715 0.97 -20.81 -10.99
C THR A 715 0.33 -21.17 -12.32
N PRO A 716 -0.55 -22.18 -12.37
CA PRO A 716 -1.22 -22.54 -13.61
C PRO A 716 -1.95 -21.31 -14.09
N LEU A 717 -1.40 -20.67 -15.11
CA LEU A 717 -2.09 -19.55 -15.70
C LEU A 717 -3.31 -20.12 -16.41
N ARG A 718 -4.42 -19.38 -16.35
CA ARG A 718 -5.60 -19.73 -17.14
C ARG A 718 -5.20 -19.70 -18.63
N PRO A 719 -5.60 -20.69 -19.46
CA PRO A 719 -5.49 -20.56 -20.92
C PRO A 719 -6.12 -19.25 -21.38
N GLY A 720 -5.46 -18.51 -22.27
CA GLY A 720 -5.90 -17.17 -22.65
C GLY A 720 -5.18 -16.02 -21.93
N THR A 721 -3.97 -16.25 -21.43
CA THR A 721 -3.20 -15.28 -20.64
C THR A 721 -1.79 -15.08 -21.17
N TYR A 722 -1.17 -13.96 -20.80
CA TYR A 722 0.20 -13.67 -21.16
C TYR A 722 0.96 -12.95 -20.04
N ILE A 723 2.28 -13.13 -20.05
CA ILE A 723 3.25 -12.42 -19.22
C ILE A 723 4.15 -11.60 -20.15
N ALA A 724 4.11 -10.28 -20.02
CA ALA A 724 5.01 -9.36 -20.71
C ALA A 724 5.99 -8.73 -19.71
N ILE A 725 7.29 -8.84 -20.00
CA ILE A 725 8.35 -8.10 -19.31
C ILE A 725 8.74 -6.93 -20.19
N THR A 726 8.67 -5.72 -19.63
CA THR A 726 8.78 -4.45 -20.38
C THR A 726 9.88 -3.56 -19.82
N ASP A 727 10.44 -2.71 -20.67
CA ASP A 727 11.53 -1.79 -20.36
C ASP A 727 11.09 -0.55 -19.57
N SER A 728 9.84 -0.14 -19.76
CA SER A 728 9.19 0.96 -19.03
C SER A 728 7.84 0.55 -18.46
N THR A 729 7.33 1.35 -17.53
CA THR A 729 6.02 1.12 -16.92
C THR A 729 4.86 1.13 -17.95
N VAL A 730 3.95 0.16 -17.84
CA VAL A 730 2.71 0.09 -18.64
C VAL A 730 1.59 0.90 -18.00
N ALA A 731 1.37 0.69 -16.68
CA ALA A 731 0.28 1.34 -15.95
C ALA A 731 0.69 1.99 -14.62
N ALA A 732 1.87 1.66 -14.07
CA ALA A 732 2.29 2.22 -12.80
C ALA A 732 2.70 3.70 -12.94
N PRO A 733 2.06 4.65 -12.22
CA PRO A 733 2.37 6.08 -12.33
C PRO A 733 3.71 6.42 -11.67
N LEU A 734 4.54 7.24 -12.32
CA LEU A 734 5.87 7.64 -11.81
C LEU A 734 5.89 8.99 -11.09
N GLY A 735 4.75 9.67 -10.97
CA GLY A 735 4.71 10.99 -10.32
C GLY A 735 5.38 12.13 -11.09
N SER A 736 6.04 11.88 -12.22
CA SER A 736 6.71 12.90 -13.04
C SER A 736 6.93 12.40 -14.46
N ALA A 737 6.57 13.21 -15.45
CA ALA A 737 6.80 12.90 -16.87
C ALA A 737 8.29 12.94 -17.26
N ASP A 738 9.12 13.68 -16.51
CA ASP A 738 10.56 13.81 -16.75
C ASP A 738 11.38 12.72 -16.03
N ALA A 739 10.72 11.79 -15.33
CA ALA A 739 11.40 10.70 -14.64
C ALA A 739 12.01 9.72 -15.66
N ARG A 740 13.33 9.57 -15.61
CA ARG A 740 14.04 8.59 -16.43
C ARG A 740 14.18 7.28 -15.68
N GLU A 741 13.60 6.22 -16.24
CA GLU A 741 13.73 4.85 -15.72
C GLU A 741 15.15 4.30 -15.94
N LEU A 742 15.73 3.68 -14.90
CA LEU A 742 17.06 3.07 -14.92
C LEU A 742 17.08 1.76 -14.12
N GLY A 743 17.28 0.64 -14.81
CA GLY A 743 17.31 -0.69 -14.17
C GLY A 743 15.96 -1.08 -13.57
N SER A 744 14.87 -0.53 -14.11
CA SER A 744 13.50 -0.90 -13.75
C SER A 744 13.18 -2.32 -14.23
N PHE A 745 12.17 -2.92 -13.61
CA PHE A 745 11.65 -4.24 -13.94
C PHE A 745 10.13 -4.22 -13.83
N HIS A 746 9.48 -4.38 -14.98
CA HIS A 746 8.03 -4.31 -15.09
C HIS A 746 7.48 -5.62 -15.63
N VAL A 747 6.61 -6.25 -14.86
CA VAL A 747 5.86 -7.44 -15.27
C VAL A 747 4.41 -7.04 -15.47
N THR A 748 3.87 -7.34 -16.65
CA THR A 748 2.45 -7.20 -16.96
C THR A 748 1.86 -8.57 -17.22
N LEU A 749 0.78 -8.87 -16.52
CA LEU A 749 0.04 -10.12 -16.62
C LEU A 749 -1.35 -9.78 -17.11
N GLY A 750 -1.66 -10.20 -18.33
CA GLY A 750 -2.91 -9.83 -18.99
C GLY A 750 -3.76 -11.02 -19.38
N VAL A 751 -5.07 -10.78 -19.43
CA VAL A 751 -6.09 -11.70 -19.98
C VAL A 751 -6.61 -11.10 -21.28
N TRP A 752 -6.79 -11.91 -22.34
CA TRP A 752 -7.34 -11.40 -23.60
C TRP A 752 -8.84 -11.70 -23.80
N GLY A 753 -9.45 -10.95 -24.72
CA GLY A 753 -10.86 -11.04 -25.13
C GLY A 753 -11.27 -12.39 -25.70
N GLU A 754 -12.50 -12.86 -25.43
CA GLU A 754 -13.09 -14.00 -26.16
C GLU A 754 -13.19 -13.74 -27.67
N ASP A 755 -13.33 -12.47 -28.06
CA ASP A 755 -13.51 -12.00 -29.45
C ASP A 755 -12.22 -11.62 -30.20
N SER A 756 -11.04 -11.83 -29.62
CA SER A 756 -9.80 -11.78 -30.40
C SER A 756 -9.68 -13.10 -31.16
N PRO A 757 -9.65 -13.07 -32.51
CA PRO A 757 -9.62 -14.27 -33.34
C PRO A 757 -8.42 -15.15 -33.07
#